data_AF-A0A1G5BDF2-F1
#
_entry.id   AF-A0A1G5BDF2-F1
#
_cell.length_a   1.000
_cell.length_b   1.000
_cell.length_c   1.000
_cell.angle_alpha   90.00
_cell.angle_beta   90.00
_cell.angle_gamma   90.00
#
_symmetry.space_group_name_H-M   'P 1'
#
loop_
_entity.id
_entity.type
_entity.pdbx_description
1 polymer ?
#
loop_
_entity_poly.entity_id
_entity_poly.type
_entity_poly.pdbx_seq_one_letter_code
_entity_poly.pdbx_strand_id
1 'polypeptide(L)'
;MAFLRTTVTGSIALPDGSLMPDGAKIIFTLRGWDKNEDTVAAPGPIEATVQNGTISVPLLRTASNARQTTYDVGYAYWNPDARKTVTGQLGAIAISGSASRNIADLLALPAPVPNVPDALAQALAAAADGITAANSANAAAMMALVGTGRGFDTVQQMLSSTITYGLNSITHNGQTVSLTVAAGNRWGAGGFSYEVAAPGAANHHLTTDGGVKLRVLPVVGGTPPEAFGALRGGADDTVALRGWLSLGGDLVCEPNAVYRYTRYLSPVSGTFIRGNGAMLLADSWGLDAGQDTDWKKRANFLLWGIAGFHAHDIHFFCDVDARPLETIGIGRVGVTVYAANDIHFLRCSSKVSDAVTTNFFIPIDLHGGNIDGFSWKEGWIYDNVRQGMWFRSLGGTSTVTRNVWFTDNEVVVKNSQDEALAIFGVQGGIENVWVERNRFIDLGEGEMATVFVSTFGTGQPSAYPNSYVRNVWWRDNTIILRGGATTAVVSIGRPDNTPAQCQDVHFVSNTLHVANMAPGAFILRHGAGLRNHCDGNTVLSLDSAACLGAVTGDWDTCAGNTLDVFADFAIYATSCPLPGNTIIQRNPAGYAFRHSVRGAVSGGKITTPRLFFLSLSDGIAQISDNEITITGDRIAYLNVGAGRTGGLRLFNNRITMTAAATLFEMLNAATGTSEIVGNRFSGIVPADYAIGQNMPFKRVEGNDWFGVSDRFASANPHQSASWTRMFPRGCVVANEAAAPAEGAAIMGWMKAGTGTTSAAWLALTVAA
;
A
#
# COMPACT_ATOMS: atom_id res chain seq x y z
N MET A 1 -35.63 -100.67 9.37
CA MET A 1 -35.19 -101.02 7.99
C MET A 1 -33.68 -101.23 7.96
N ALA A 2 -33.14 -102.03 7.03
CA ALA A 2 -31.68 -102.21 6.90
C ALA A 2 -30.99 -100.96 6.29
N PHE A 3 -29.75 -100.69 6.67
CA PHE A 3 -28.92 -99.68 5.99
C PHE A 3 -28.80 -100.00 4.50
N LEU A 4 -28.91 -98.97 3.66
CA LEU A 4 -28.65 -99.10 2.24
C LEU A 4 -27.14 -99.22 2.01
N ARG A 5 -26.75 -99.81 0.87
CA ARG A 5 -25.34 -99.95 0.51
C ARG A 5 -25.05 -99.36 -0.86
N THR A 6 -23.81 -98.93 -1.03
CA THR A 6 -23.24 -98.48 -2.30
C THR A 6 -21.93 -99.20 -2.50
N THR A 7 -21.76 -99.79 -3.69
CA THR A 7 -20.53 -100.48 -4.04
C THR A 7 -19.46 -99.46 -4.41
N VAL A 8 -18.32 -99.55 -3.75
CA VAL A 8 -17.10 -98.83 -4.10
C VAL A 8 -16.19 -99.80 -4.85
N THR A 9 -15.79 -99.40 -6.05
CA THR A 9 -14.98 -100.21 -6.97
C THR A 9 -13.75 -99.45 -7.44
N GLY A 10 -12.82 -100.11 -8.13
CA GLY A 10 -11.76 -99.44 -8.89
C GLY A 10 -10.35 -99.73 -8.37
N SER A 11 -9.35 -99.21 -9.08
CA SER A 11 -7.94 -99.40 -8.76
C SER A 11 -7.50 -98.48 -7.63
N ILE A 12 -6.50 -98.93 -6.87
CA ILE A 12 -5.93 -98.19 -5.75
C ILE A 12 -4.43 -98.11 -5.94
N ALA A 13 -3.89 -96.91 -5.78
CA ALA A 13 -2.46 -96.67 -5.73
C ALA A 13 -2.02 -96.44 -4.28
N LEU A 14 -0.77 -96.79 -3.99
CA LEU A 14 -0.07 -96.34 -2.79
C LEU A 14 0.18 -94.82 -2.88
N PRO A 15 0.45 -94.14 -1.74
CA PRO A 15 0.73 -92.69 -1.74
C PRO A 15 1.90 -92.25 -2.64
N ASP A 16 2.81 -93.17 -3.00
CA ASP A 16 3.91 -92.91 -3.94
C ASP A 16 3.50 -93.03 -5.43
N GLY A 17 2.24 -93.35 -5.71
CA GLY A 17 1.67 -93.50 -7.04
C GLY A 17 1.78 -94.90 -7.64
N SER A 18 2.46 -95.86 -6.97
CA SER A 18 2.54 -97.24 -7.43
C SER A 18 1.23 -98.01 -7.19
N LEU A 19 0.93 -99.05 -7.99
CA LEU A 19 -0.30 -99.83 -7.82
C LEU A 19 -0.26 -100.67 -6.53
N MET A 20 -1.39 -100.71 -5.82
CA MET A 20 -1.53 -101.53 -4.62
C MET A 20 -1.43 -103.03 -5.00
N PRO A 21 -0.60 -103.83 -4.30
CA PRO A 21 -0.39 -105.23 -4.67
C PRO A 21 -1.61 -106.10 -4.39
N ASP A 22 -1.78 -107.15 -5.20
CA ASP A 22 -2.83 -108.16 -4.99
C ASP A 22 -2.67 -108.84 -3.63
N GLY A 23 -3.81 -109.07 -2.97
CA GLY A 23 -3.87 -109.57 -1.60
C GLY A 23 -3.77 -108.50 -0.52
N ALA A 24 -3.48 -107.24 -0.86
CA ALA A 24 -3.56 -106.13 0.09
C ALA A 24 -5.00 -105.95 0.63
N LYS A 25 -5.11 -105.52 1.89
CA LYS A 25 -6.38 -105.18 2.54
C LYS A 25 -6.59 -103.68 2.53
N ILE A 26 -7.75 -103.24 2.06
CA ILE A 26 -8.22 -101.87 2.14
C ILE A 26 -9.29 -101.81 3.20
N ILE A 27 -9.08 -100.97 4.19
CA ILE A 27 -9.84 -100.96 5.44
C ILE A 27 -10.65 -99.68 5.50
N PHE A 28 -11.96 -99.80 5.38
CA PHE A 28 -12.90 -98.69 5.48
C PHE A 28 -13.44 -98.62 6.90
N THR A 29 -13.07 -97.59 7.64
CA THR A 29 -13.57 -97.36 9.00
C THR A 29 -14.54 -96.20 8.97
N LEU A 30 -15.77 -96.42 9.42
CA LEU A 30 -16.75 -95.34 9.49
C LEU A 30 -16.28 -94.30 10.52
N ARG A 31 -16.14 -93.02 10.11
CA ARG A 31 -15.49 -91.97 10.92
C ARG A 31 -16.30 -91.58 12.17
N GLY A 32 -17.59 -91.89 12.20
CA GLY A 32 -18.48 -91.68 13.33
C GLY A 32 -19.61 -92.71 13.33
N TRP A 33 -20.54 -92.62 14.27
CA TRP A 33 -21.77 -93.39 14.14
C TRP A 33 -22.68 -92.75 13.08
N ASP A 34 -23.42 -93.57 12.34
CA ASP A 34 -24.46 -93.08 11.43
C ASP A 34 -25.82 -93.66 11.86
N LYS A 35 -26.91 -92.94 11.64
CA LYS A 35 -28.26 -93.40 11.98
C LYS A 35 -29.19 -93.32 10.79
N ASN A 36 -29.97 -94.37 10.58
CA ASN A 36 -31.09 -94.37 9.64
C ASN A 36 -32.35 -94.78 10.41
N GLU A 37 -33.23 -93.81 10.66
CA GLU A 37 -34.40 -93.98 11.53
C GLU A 37 -33.99 -94.57 12.90
N ASP A 38 -34.48 -95.76 13.25
CA ASP A 38 -34.24 -96.42 14.54
C ASP A 38 -33.00 -97.34 14.55
N THR A 39 -32.21 -97.37 13.47
CA THR A 39 -31.01 -98.23 13.38
C THR A 39 -29.73 -97.39 13.39
N VAL A 40 -28.77 -97.74 14.26
CA VAL A 40 -27.47 -97.07 14.39
C VAL A 40 -26.36 -97.99 13.86
N ALA A 41 -25.52 -97.50 12.97
CA ALA A 41 -24.28 -98.12 12.57
C ALA A 41 -23.15 -97.56 13.43
N ALA A 42 -22.53 -98.42 14.24
CA ALA A 42 -21.35 -98.06 15.01
C ALA A 42 -20.09 -98.18 14.13
N PRO A 43 -19.04 -97.37 14.39
CA PRO A 43 -17.74 -97.51 13.74
C PRO A 43 -17.17 -98.93 13.84
N GLY A 44 -16.91 -99.56 12.69
CA GLY A 44 -16.21 -100.83 12.59
C GLY A 44 -15.54 -100.96 11.23
N PRO A 45 -14.39 -101.66 11.12
CA PRO A 45 -13.67 -101.81 9.87
C PRO A 45 -14.42 -102.74 8.91
N ILE A 46 -14.57 -102.29 7.66
CA ILE A 46 -14.99 -103.11 6.54
C ILE A 46 -13.77 -103.31 5.65
N GLU A 47 -13.39 -104.55 5.38
CA GLU A 47 -12.20 -104.86 4.59
C GLU A 47 -12.55 -105.28 3.16
N ALA A 48 -11.82 -104.74 2.19
CA ALA A 48 -11.80 -105.19 0.81
C ALA A 48 -10.41 -105.75 0.49
N THR A 49 -10.34 -106.86 -0.24
CA THR A 49 -9.05 -107.41 -0.69
C THR A 49 -8.80 -106.99 -2.14
N VAL A 50 -7.59 -106.51 -2.43
CA VAL A 50 -7.20 -106.14 -3.79
C VAL A 50 -7.02 -107.39 -4.64
N GLN A 51 -7.70 -107.44 -5.79
CA GLN A 51 -7.59 -108.50 -6.78
C GLN A 51 -7.46 -107.87 -8.18
N ASN A 52 -6.45 -108.28 -8.95
CA ASN A 52 -6.07 -107.68 -10.22
C ASN A 52 -5.94 -106.16 -10.13
N GLY A 53 -5.36 -105.66 -9.04
CA GLY A 53 -5.15 -104.22 -8.79
C GLY A 53 -6.41 -103.41 -8.49
N THR A 54 -7.57 -104.05 -8.26
CA THR A 54 -8.85 -103.36 -7.97
C THR A 54 -9.56 -103.91 -6.74
N ILE A 55 -10.52 -103.15 -6.21
CA ILE A 55 -11.45 -103.61 -5.17
C ILE A 55 -12.91 -103.56 -5.64
N SER A 56 -13.78 -104.25 -4.92
CA SER A 56 -15.24 -104.08 -4.97
C SER A 56 -15.83 -104.38 -3.59
N VAL A 57 -16.38 -103.38 -2.92
CA VAL A 57 -16.89 -103.52 -1.56
C VAL A 57 -18.18 -102.72 -1.35
N PRO A 58 -19.23 -103.32 -0.76
CA PRO A 58 -20.46 -102.61 -0.46
C PRO A 58 -20.35 -101.88 0.88
N LEU A 59 -20.25 -100.55 0.85
CA LEU A 59 -20.22 -99.70 2.05
C LEU A 59 -21.61 -99.19 2.41
N LEU A 60 -21.83 -98.89 3.69
CA LEU A 60 -23.12 -98.39 4.16
C LEU A 60 -23.36 -96.96 3.67
N ARG A 61 -24.62 -96.62 3.46
CA ARG A 61 -25.09 -95.25 3.22
C ARG A 61 -26.48 -95.00 3.81
N THR A 62 -26.81 -93.74 4.05
CA THR A 62 -28.17 -93.33 4.45
C THR A 62 -29.12 -93.22 3.25
N ALA A 63 -30.43 -93.35 3.53
CA ALA A 63 -31.47 -93.19 2.51
C ALA A 63 -31.72 -91.74 2.09
N SER A 64 -31.40 -90.78 2.97
CA SER A 64 -31.49 -89.35 2.66
C SER A 64 -30.26 -88.89 1.87
N ASN A 65 -30.48 -88.30 0.70
CA ASN A 65 -29.43 -87.70 -0.13
C ASN A 65 -28.76 -86.46 0.52
N ALA A 66 -29.27 -85.99 1.68
CA ALA A 66 -28.84 -84.76 2.34
C ALA A 66 -27.63 -84.93 3.28
N ARG A 67 -27.24 -86.17 3.63
CA ARG A 67 -26.06 -86.45 4.47
C ARG A 67 -25.23 -87.56 3.83
N GLN A 68 -23.93 -87.34 3.69
CA GLN A 68 -23.01 -88.32 3.15
C GLN A 68 -22.42 -89.17 4.29
N THR A 69 -22.26 -90.47 4.07
CA THR A 69 -21.64 -91.37 5.05
C THR A 69 -20.12 -91.39 4.81
N THR A 70 -19.33 -90.93 5.79
CA THR A 70 -17.87 -90.73 5.63
C THR A 70 -17.06 -91.88 6.23
N TYR A 71 -16.10 -92.40 5.45
CA TYR A 71 -15.17 -93.44 5.85
C TYR A 71 -13.73 -92.93 5.81
N ASP A 72 -12.94 -93.29 6.81
CA ASP A 72 -11.48 -93.27 6.76
C ASP A 72 -10.99 -94.54 6.05
N VAL A 73 -10.13 -94.38 5.05
CA VAL A 73 -9.64 -95.45 4.20
C VAL A 73 -8.17 -95.72 4.50
N GLY A 74 -7.93 -96.82 5.21
CA GLY A 74 -6.60 -97.36 5.46
C GLY A 74 -6.23 -98.48 4.49
N TYR A 75 -4.96 -98.87 4.50
CA TYR A 75 -4.50 -100.08 3.82
C TYR A 75 -3.51 -100.86 4.69
N ALA A 76 -3.44 -102.17 4.45
CA ALA A 76 -2.46 -103.07 5.05
C ALA A 76 -2.01 -104.11 4.01
N TYR A 77 -0.70 -104.25 3.79
CA TYR A 77 -0.16 -105.29 2.91
C TYR A 77 1.20 -105.78 3.40
N TRP A 78 1.56 -107.02 3.06
CA TRP A 78 2.89 -107.56 3.33
C TRP A 78 3.88 -107.07 2.29
N ASN A 79 4.90 -106.32 2.71
CA ASN A 79 5.99 -105.93 1.83
C ASN A 79 7.09 -107.02 1.89
N PRO A 80 7.32 -107.78 0.80
CA PRO A 80 8.28 -108.88 0.79
C PRO A 80 9.73 -108.39 0.96
N ASP A 81 10.06 -107.20 0.46
CA ASP A 81 11.40 -106.61 0.54
C ASP A 81 11.73 -106.18 1.97
N ALA A 82 10.76 -105.57 2.66
CA ALA A 82 10.90 -105.14 4.05
C ALA A 82 10.58 -106.25 5.07
N ARG A 83 10.11 -107.42 4.62
CA ARG A 83 9.62 -108.56 5.42
C ARG A 83 8.73 -108.14 6.60
N LYS A 84 7.83 -107.19 6.37
CA LYS A 84 6.88 -106.71 7.38
C LYS A 84 5.56 -106.26 6.74
N THR A 85 4.49 -106.29 7.53
CA THR A 85 3.23 -105.66 7.14
C THR A 85 3.41 -104.15 7.18
N VAL A 86 3.14 -103.50 6.05
CA VAL A 86 3.05 -102.04 5.93
C VAL A 86 1.59 -101.66 6.06
N THR A 87 1.30 -100.72 6.95
CA THR A 87 -0.02 -100.11 7.08
C THR A 87 0.09 -98.61 6.80
N GLY A 88 -0.98 -98.03 6.26
CA GLY A 88 -1.03 -96.61 5.97
C GLY A 88 -2.46 -96.11 5.77
N GLN A 89 -2.59 -94.82 5.50
CA GLN A 89 -3.87 -94.15 5.24
C GLN A 89 -3.86 -93.59 3.83
N LEU A 90 -4.97 -93.76 3.10
CA LEU A 90 -5.18 -93.20 1.76
C LEU A 90 -5.95 -91.88 1.82
N GLY A 91 -6.76 -91.67 2.85
CA GLY A 91 -7.58 -90.48 3.03
C GLY A 91 -8.97 -90.83 3.51
N ALA A 92 -9.92 -89.89 3.38
CA ALA A 92 -11.31 -90.13 3.70
C ALA A 92 -12.18 -89.98 2.47
N ILE A 93 -13.20 -90.82 2.37
CA ILE A 93 -14.18 -90.81 1.29
C ILE A 93 -15.58 -90.57 1.86
N ALA A 94 -16.43 -89.91 1.08
CA ALA A 94 -17.83 -89.71 1.42
C ALA A 94 -18.73 -90.41 0.41
N ILE A 95 -19.60 -91.30 0.91
CA ILE A 95 -20.51 -92.09 0.08
C ILE A 95 -21.89 -91.45 0.07
N SER A 96 -22.40 -91.18 -1.14
CA SER A 96 -23.78 -90.71 -1.35
C SER A 96 -24.35 -91.26 -2.66
N GLY A 97 -25.67 -91.49 -2.67
CA GLY A 97 -26.40 -92.05 -3.81
C GLY A 97 -26.24 -93.56 -3.99
N SER A 98 -27.09 -94.16 -4.83
CA SER A 98 -27.15 -95.62 -5.06
C SER A 98 -26.20 -96.14 -6.13
N ALA A 99 -25.64 -95.27 -6.98
CA ALA A 99 -24.77 -95.68 -8.07
C ALA A 99 -23.38 -96.14 -7.56
N SER A 100 -22.82 -97.17 -8.19
CA SER A 100 -21.45 -97.61 -7.92
C SER A 100 -20.47 -96.46 -8.14
N ARG A 101 -19.46 -96.34 -7.27
CA ARG A 101 -18.48 -95.24 -7.31
C ARG A 101 -17.07 -95.78 -7.43
N ASN A 102 -16.24 -95.09 -8.21
CA ASN A 102 -14.82 -95.41 -8.30
C ASN A 102 -14.08 -94.82 -7.09
N ILE A 103 -13.24 -95.62 -6.41
CA ILE A 103 -12.49 -95.20 -5.24
C ILE A 103 -11.46 -94.12 -5.55
N ALA A 104 -10.86 -94.12 -6.74
CA ALA A 104 -9.91 -93.09 -7.15
C ALA A 104 -10.59 -91.71 -7.22
N ASP A 105 -11.81 -91.65 -7.76
CA ASP A 105 -12.60 -90.41 -7.83
C ASP A 105 -13.00 -89.92 -6.43
N LEU A 106 -13.25 -90.84 -5.51
CA LEU A 106 -13.64 -90.52 -4.13
C LEU A 106 -12.44 -90.03 -3.29
N LEU A 107 -11.23 -90.56 -3.53
CA LEU A 107 -10.00 -90.16 -2.84
C LEU A 107 -9.39 -88.87 -3.43
N ALA A 108 -9.69 -88.55 -4.70
CA ALA A 108 -9.24 -87.32 -5.35
C ALA A 108 -10.00 -86.06 -4.88
N LEU A 109 -11.13 -86.22 -4.20
CA LEU A 109 -11.89 -85.14 -3.61
C LEU A 109 -11.34 -84.86 -2.19
N PRO A 110 -10.86 -83.63 -1.87
CA PRO A 110 -10.54 -83.29 -0.49
C PRO A 110 -11.79 -83.50 0.38
N ALA A 111 -11.65 -84.18 1.51
CA ALA A 111 -12.76 -84.53 2.38
C ALA A 111 -13.64 -83.29 2.66
N PRO A 112 -14.97 -83.37 2.50
CA PRO A 112 -15.85 -82.27 2.85
C PRO A 112 -15.64 -81.90 4.32
N VAL A 113 -15.30 -80.64 4.59
CA VAL A 113 -15.18 -80.13 5.95
C VAL A 113 -16.56 -80.25 6.61
N PRO A 114 -16.69 -80.88 7.80
CA PRO A 114 -17.96 -80.96 8.51
C PRO A 114 -18.44 -79.56 8.88
N ASN A 115 -19.58 -79.12 8.29
CA ASN A 115 -20.40 -77.96 8.65
C ASN A 115 -19.75 -76.85 9.51
N VAL A 116 -18.80 -76.11 8.93
CA VAL A 116 -18.50 -74.75 9.39
C VAL A 116 -19.27 -73.82 8.46
N PRO A 117 -20.11 -72.91 8.96
CA PRO A 117 -20.69 -71.86 8.13
C PRO A 117 -19.53 -71.15 7.42
N ASP A 118 -19.60 -71.15 6.09
CA ASP A 118 -18.62 -70.64 5.15
C ASP A 118 -17.69 -69.59 5.78
N ALA A 119 -16.45 -69.97 6.07
CA ALA A 119 -15.47 -69.07 6.68
C ALA A 119 -15.20 -67.84 5.81
N LEU A 120 -15.44 -67.92 4.49
CA LEU A 120 -15.40 -66.78 3.59
C LEU A 120 -16.65 -65.91 3.76
N ALA A 121 -17.85 -66.47 3.91
CA ALA A 121 -19.06 -65.72 4.25
C ALA A 121 -19.00 -65.12 5.67
N GLN A 122 -18.39 -65.80 6.65
CA GLN A 122 -18.16 -65.25 7.98
C GLN A 122 -17.05 -64.21 7.98
N ALA A 123 -15.99 -64.35 7.18
CA ALA A 123 -14.99 -63.31 7.00
C ALA A 123 -15.54 -62.11 6.23
N LEU A 124 -16.40 -62.32 5.22
CA LEU A 124 -17.10 -61.26 4.49
C LEU A 124 -18.17 -60.60 5.36
N ALA A 125 -18.91 -61.36 6.18
CA ALA A 125 -19.85 -60.82 7.15
C ALA A 125 -19.13 -60.10 8.27
N ALA A 126 -18.04 -60.63 8.81
CA ALA A 126 -17.23 -59.94 9.83
C ALA A 126 -16.48 -58.72 9.26
N ALA A 127 -16.10 -58.72 7.98
CA ALA A 127 -15.55 -57.55 7.30
C ALA A 127 -16.66 -56.53 7.01
N ALA A 128 -17.86 -56.96 6.61
CA ALA A 128 -19.02 -56.09 6.41
C ALA A 128 -19.53 -55.52 7.74
N ASP A 129 -19.54 -56.32 8.80
CA ASP A 129 -19.86 -55.93 10.17
C ASP A 129 -18.74 -55.07 10.76
N GLY A 130 -17.48 -55.32 10.39
CA GLY A 130 -16.32 -54.51 10.74
C GLY A 130 -16.36 -53.14 10.04
N ILE A 131 -16.76 -53.09 8.77
CA ILE A 131 -17.02 -51.85 8.03
C ILE A 131 -18.26 -51.16 8.60
N THR A 132 -19.31 -51.89 8.95
CA THR A 132 -20.54 -51.34 9.55
C THR A 132 -20.29 -50.84 10.96
N ALA A 133 -19.45 -51.50 11.76
CA ALA A 133 -19.03 -51.09 13.09
C ALA A 133 -18.04 -49.93 13.02
N ALA A 134 -17.12 -49.91 12.06
CA ALA A 134 -16.25 -48.75 11.80
C ALA A 134 -17.06 -47.55 11.32
N ASN A 135 -18.05 -47.75 10.45
CA ASN A 135 -18.98 -46.71 10.00
C ASN A 135 -19.90 -46.25 11.14
N SER A 136 -20.36 -47.16 12.00
CA SER A 136 -21.18 -46.83 13.19
C SER A 136 -20.35 -46.17 14.28
N ALA A 137 -19.07 -46.50 14.43
CA ALA A 137 -18.13 -45.83 15.33
C ALA A 137 -17.73 -44.45 14.80
N ASN A 138 -17.52 -44.29 13.49
CA ASN A 138 -17.35 -42.99 12.84
C ASN A 138 -18.64 -42.15 12.95
N ALA A 139 -19.82 -42.76 12.78
CA ALA A 139 -21.09 -42.07 12.95
C ALA A 139 -21.38 -41.71 14.41
N ALA A 140 -21.02 -42.55 15.39
CA ALA A 140 -21.09 -42.24 16.81
C ALA A 140 -20.08 -41.16 17.22
N ALA A 141 -18.88 -41.15 16.61
CA ALA A 141 -17.89 -40.08 16.76
C ALA A 141 -18.39 -38.77 16.14
N MET A 142 -19.13 -38.82 15.03
CA MET A 142 -19.84 -37.68 14.42
C MET A 142 -21.08 -37.23 15.21
N MET A 143 -21.81 -38.14 15.86
CA MET A 143 -22.90 -37.80 16.77
C MET A 143 -22.37 -37.14 18.05
N ALA A 144 -21.22 -37.60 18.56
CA ALA A 144 -20.49 -36.87 19.57
C ALA A 144 -20.05 -35.49 19.02
N LEU A 145 -19.65 -35.38 17.76
CA LEU A 145 -19.29 -34.09 17.13
C LEU A 145 -20.47 -33.08 17.08
N VAL A 146 -21.66 -33.51 16.68
CA VAL A 146 -22.85 -32.64 16.56
C VAL A 146 -23.54 -32.42 17.91
N GLY A 147 -23.52 -33.40 18.82
CA GLY A 147 -24.08 -33.30 20.17
C GLY A 147 -23.21 -32.56 21.20
N THR A 148 -21.91 -32.40 20.94
CA THR A 148 -20.96 -31.70 21.84
C THR A 148 -20.48 -30.33 21.34
N GLY A 149 -21.06 -29.80 20.25
CA GLY A 149 -20.71 -28.46 19.76
C GLY A 149 -19.44 -28.40 18.90
N ARG A 150 -19.02 -29.51 18.27
CA ARG A 150 -17.93 -29.53 17.29
C ARG A 150 -18.39 -29.42 15.83
N GLY A 151 -19.46 -28.66 15.57
CA GLY A 151 -19.52 -27.76 14.42
C GLY A 151 -19.43 -28.31 12.97
N PHE A 152 -19.50 -27.36 12.03
CA PHE A 152 -19.24 -27.54 10.60
C PHE A 152 -17.72 -27.51 10.34
N ASP A 153 -17.22 -28.16 9.29
CA ASP A 153 -15.76 -28.12 9.01
C ASP A 153 -15.32 -26.72 8.57
N THR A 154 -16.18 -26.01 7.83
CA THR A 154 -15.92 -24.64 7.38
C THR A 154 -17.08 -23.70 7.70
N VAL A 155 -16.78 -22.40 7.80
CA VAL A 155 -17.81 -21.36 7.93
C VAL A 155 -18.76 -21.36 6.74
N GLN A 156 -18.24 -21.64 5.53
CA GLN A 156 -19.09 -21.72 4.33
C GLN A 156 -20.11 -22.87 4.42
N GLN A 157 -19.71 -24.05 4.90
CA GLN A 157 -20.64 -25.17 5.11
C GLN A 157 -21.73 -24.83 6.13
N MET A 158 -21.39 -24.06 7.18
CA MET A 158 -22.35 -23.57 8.16
C MET A 158 -23.33 -22.60 7.51
N LEU A 159 -22.85 -21.63 6.74
CA LEU A 159 -23.68 -20.62 6.08
C LEU A 159 -24.61 -21.25 5.03
N SER A 160 -24.12 -22.23 4.25
CA SER A 160 -24.95 -22.95 3.27
C SER A 160 -25.84 -24.03 3.89
N SER A 161 -25.90 -24.13 5.22
CA SER A 161 -26.69 -25.16 5.88
C SER A 161 -28.19 -24.87 5.77
N THR A 162 -28.94 -25.86 5.28
CA THR A 162 -30.41 -25.82 5.22
C THR A 162 -31.07 -26.21 6.56
N ILE A 163 -30.28 -26.40 7.63
CA ILE A 163 -30.78 -26.63 8.98
C ILE A 163 -31.61 -25.42 9.44
N THR A 164 -32.83 -25.70 9.92
CA THR A 164 -33.81 -24.72 10.38
C THR A 164 -33.94 -24.72 11.91
N TYR A 165 -34.74 -23.82 12.48
CA TYR A 165 -35.12 -23.90 13.89
C TYR A 165 -36.02 -25.11 14.17
N GLY A 166 -35.84 -25.76 15.32
CA GLY A 166 -36.60 -26.95 15.71
C GLY A 166 -35.94 -28.26 15.27
N LEU A 167 -36.74 -29.30 15.05
CA LEU A 167 -36.26 -30.64 14.73
C LEU A 167 -35.84 -30.74 13.26
N ASN A 168 -34.58 -31.13 13.03
CA ASN A 168 -33.98 -31.35 11.73
C ASN A 168 -33.53 -32.81 11.62
N SER A 169 -33.45 -33.33 10.39
CA SER A 169 -32.91 -34.66 10.11
C SER A 169 -31.70 -34.51 9.20
N ILE A 170 -30.52 -34.89 9.67
CA ILE A 170 -29.26 -34.76 8.94
C ILE A 170 -28.78 -36.15 8.57
N THR A 171 -28.58 -36.40 7.26
CA THR A 171 -28.03 -37.67 6.77
C THR A 171 -26.56 -37.50 6.43
N HIS A 172 -25.67 -38.24 7.11
CA HIS A 172 -24.24 -38.30 6.81
C HIS A 172 -23.82 -39.76 6.63
N ASN A 173 -23.13 -40.07 5.52
CA ASN A 173 -22.74 -41.44 5.14
C ASN A 173 -23.89 -42.48 5.21
N GLY A 174 -25.10 -42.09 4.80
CA GLY A 174 -26.27 -42.97 4.74
C GLY A 174 -27.02 -43.18 6.07
N GLN A 175 -26.54 -42.61 7.18
CA GLN A 175 -27.27 -42.62 8.46
C GLN A 175 -27.94 -41.28 8.71
N THR A 176 -29.21 -41.31 9.10
CA THR A 176 -30.04 -40.13 9.37
C THR A 176 -30.18 -39.90 10.87
N VAL A 177 -29.79 -38.71 11.34
CA VAL A 177 -29.81 -38.33 12.77
C VAL A 177 -30.74 -37.12 12.96
N SER A 178 -31.51 -37.11 14.05
CA SER A 178 -32.37 -35.97 14.38
C SER A 178 -31.66 -34.99 15.32
N LEU A 179 -31.64 -33.70 14.96
CA LEU A 179 -31.05 -32.60 15.73
C LEU A 179 -32.11 -31.53 16.02
N THR A 180 -32.23 -31.08 17.27
CA THR A 180 -33.06 -29.91 17.60
C THR A 180 -32.21 -28.66 17.73
N VAL A 181 -32.52 -27.63 16.96
CA VAL A 181 -31.86 -26.31 17.00
C VAL A 181 -32.73 -25.30 17.73
N ALA A 182 -32.19 -24.71 18.80
CA ALA A 182 -32.85 -23.69 19.60
C ALA A 182 -31.91 -22.50 19.87
N ALA A 183 -32.48 -21.40 20.38
CA ALA A 183 -31.68 -20.25 20.81
C ALA A 183 -30.76 -20.63 21.98
N GLY A 184 -29.54 -20.11 21.99
CA GLY A 184 -28.50 -20.41 22.98
C GLY A 184 -27.67 -21.66 22.67
N ASN A 185 -28.04 -22.46 21.67
CA ASN A 185 -27.16 -23.51 21.17
C ASN A 185 -25.83 -22.92 20.69
N ARG A 186 -24.73 -23.63 20.92
CA ARG A 186 -23.40 -23.26 20.42
C ARG A 186 -23.01 -24.11 19.23
N TRP A 187 -22.57 -23.45 18.16
CA TRP A 187 -22.07 -24.08 16.95
C TRP A 187 -20.58 -23.78 16.80
N GLY A 188 -19.82 -24.74 16.28
CA GLY A 188 -18.47 -24.50 15.78
C GLY A 188 -18.49 -24.40 14.25
N ALA A 189 -17.59 -23.63 13.64
CA ALA A 189 -17.32 -23.74 12.21
C ALA A 189 -15.92 -23.23 11.89
N GLY A 190 -15.09 -24.01 11.19
CA GLY A 190 -13.76 -23.55 10.75
C GLY A 190 -12.83 -23.06 11.87
N GLY A 191 -12.98 -23.60 13.09
CA GLY A 191 -12.24 -23.15 14.28
C GLY A 191 -12.87 -21.98 15.05
N PHE A 192 -13.99 -21.43 14.56
CA PHE A 192 -14.75 -20.36 15.21
C PHE A 192 -15.95 -20.91 15.98
N SER A 193 -16.47 -20.10 16.91
CA SER A 193 -17.65 -20.44 17.72
C SER A 193 -18.76 -19.43 17.51
N TYR A 194 -20.00 -19.92 17.52
CA TYR A 194 -21.21 -19.15 17.26
C TYR A 194 -22.28 -19.51 18.27
N GLU A 195 -23.11 -18.52 18.63
CA GLU A 195 -24.33 -18.73 19.40
C GLU A 195 -25.55 -18.59 18.49
N VAL A 196 -26.45 -19.58 18.54
CA VAL A 196 -27.74 -19.51 17.85
C VAL A 196 -28.62 -18.46 18.52
N ALA A 197 -28.95 -17.41 17.78
CA ALA A 197 -29.88 -16.39 18.21
C ALA A 197 -31.33 -16.88 18.06
N ALA A 198 -32.26 -16.23 18.76
CA ALA A 198 -33.69 -16.51 18.58
C ALA A 198 -34.15 -16.20 17.13
N PRO A 199 -35.18 -16.88 16.59
CA PRO A 199 -35.63 -16.68 15.20
C PRO A 199 -35.95 -15.21 14.86
N GLY A 200 -36.52 -14.48 15.80
CA GLY A 200 -36.85 -13.05 15.66
C GLY A 200 -35.72 -12.08 16.03
N ALA A 201 -34.53 -12.56 16.40
CA ALA A 201 -33.45 -11.69 16.85
C ALA A 201 -33.02 -10.72 15.72
N ALA A 202 -32.94 -9.43 16.04
CA ALA A 202 -32.37 -8.42 15.15
C ALA A 202 -30.84 -8.37 15.30
N ASN A 203 -30.32 -8.61 16.51
CA ASN A 203 -28.90 -8.58 16.85
C ASN A 203 -28.19 -9.92 16.55
N HIS A 204 -28.10 -10.27 15.27
CA HIS A 204 -27.35 -11.41 14.77
C HIS A 204 -26.36 -10.97 13.70
N HIS A 205 -25.31 -11.74 13.49
CA HIS A 205 -24.23 -11.41 12.56
C HIS A 205 -24.36 -12.16 11.24
N LEU A 206 -24.81 -13.41 11.30
CA LEU A 206 -24.92 -14.32 10.15
C LEU A 206 -26.28 -15.00 10.15
N THR A 207 -26.78 -15.34 8.97
CA THR A 207 -27.97 -16.18 8.78
C THR A 207 -27.61 -17.32 7.84
N THR A 208 -27.95 -18.55 8.19
CA THR A 208 -27.78 -19.71 7.30
C THR A 208 -28.87 -19.79 6.24
N ASP A 209 -28.68 -20.58 5.18
CA ASP A 209 -29.69 -20.81 4.14
C ASP A 209 -31.01 -21.40 4.70
N GLY A 210 -30.93 -22.17 5.79
CA GLY A 210 -32.09 -22.66 6.55
C GLY A 210 -32.74 -21.63 7.49
N GLY A 211 -32.22 -20.40 7.51
CA GLY A 211 -32.77 -19.27 8.27
C GLY A 211 -32.33 -19.20 9.74
N VAL A 212 -31.36 -20.00 10.18
CA VAL A 212 -30.83 -19.94 11.55
C VAL A 212 -29.93 -18.72 11.70
N LYS A 213 -30.23 -17.88 12.69
CA LYS A 213 -29.46 -16.67 13.01
C LYS A 213 -28.35 -16.98 14.00
N LEU A 214 -27.17 -16.43 13.75
CA LEU A 214 -25.95 -16.72 14.51
C LEU A 214 -25.26 -15.44 14.98
N ARG A 215 -24.78 -15.46 16.22
CA ARG A 215 -23.86 -14.46 16.76
C ARG A 215 -22.46 -15.05 16.80
N VAL A 216 -21.53 -14.42 16.10
CA VAL A 216 -20.11 -14.75 16.20
C VAL A 216 -19.65 -14.48 17.62
N LEU A 217 -19.02 -15.46 18.26
CA LEU A 217 -18.43 -15.31 19.59
C LEU A 217 -16.98 -14.82 19.43
N PRO A 218 -16.52 -13.83 20.22
CA PRO A 218 -15.17 -13.31 20.13
C PRO A 218 -14.11 -14.38 20.37
N VAL A 219 -12.99 -14.29 19.65
CA VAL A 219 -11.79 -15.11 19.88
C VAL A 219 -10.80 -14.27 20.70
N VAL A 220 -9.95 -14.93 21.49
CA VAL A 220 -8.86 -14.26 22.21
C VAL A 220 -7.96 -13.53 21.20
N GLY A 221 -7.83 -12.21 21.33
CA GLY A 221 -7.01 -11.37 20.45
C GLY A 221 -7.79 -10.54 19.41
N GLY A 222 -9.08 -10.80 19.24
CA GLY A 222 -9.96 -10.09 18.30
C GLY A 222 -10.73 -11.07 17.41
N THR A 223 -11.75 -10.56 16.70
CA THR A 223 -12.53 -11.39 15.77
C THR A 223 -12.00 -11.22 14.34
N PRO A 224 -11.70 -12.31 13.61
CA PRO A 224 -11.17 -12.19 12.25
C PRO A 224 -12.25 -12.31 11.16
N PRO A 225 -12.01 -11.78 9.93
CA PRO A 225 -12.99 -11.80 8.83
C PRO A 225 -13.47 -13.21 8.45
N GLU A 226 -12.66 -14.24 8.64
CA GLU A 226 -12.96 -15.63 8.33
C GLU A 226 -14.09 -16.20 9.18
N ALA A 227 -14.28 -15.66 10.40
CA ALA A 227 -15.44 -15.99 11.23
C ALA A 227 -16.77 -15.58 10.57
N PHE A 228 -16.72 -14.68 9.58
CA PHE A 228 -17.84 -14.24 8.76
C PHE A 228 -17.86 -14.87 7.36
N GLY A 229 -16.96 -15.80 7.08
CA GLY A 229 -16.89 -16.54 5.82
C GLY A 229 -15.91 -15.98 4.80
N ALA A 230 -15.03 -15.04 5.18
CA ALA A 230 -13.96 -14.61 4.29
C ALA A 230 -13.03 -15.81 3.95
N LEU A 231 -12.63 -15.94 2.69
CA LEU A 231 -11.87 -17.08 2.19
C LEU A 231 -10.38 -16.77 2.01
N ARG A 232 -10.00 -15.48 2.04
CA ARG A 232 -8.66 -14.98 1.69
C ARG A 232 -8.34 -15.27 0.21
N GLY A 233 -7.46 -14.47 -0.39
CA GLY A 233 -6.88 -14.78 -1.69
C GLY A 233 -7.71 -14.29 -2.87
N GLY A 234 -8.61 -15.12 -3.44
CA GLY A 234 -9.17 -14.94 -4.81
C GLY A 234 -10.69 -14.83 -4.96
N ALA A 235 -11.47 -15.08 -3.91
CA ALA A 235 -12.93 -14.95 -3.92
C ALA A 235 -13.36 -13.56 -3.43
N ASP A 236 -14.59 -13.14 -3.75
CA ASP A 236 -15.15 -11.88 -3.25
C ASP A 236 -15.58 -12.01 -1.78
N ASP A 237 -14.82 -11.41 -0.88
CA ASP A 237 -15.03 -11.38 0.57
C ASP A 237 -15.94 -10.21 1.02
N THR A 238 -16.56 -9.45 0.10
CA THR A 238 -17.35 -8.25 0.42
C THR A 238 -18.38 -8.47 1.52
N VAL A 239 -19.17 -9.54 1.44
CA VAL A 239 -20.24 -9.83 2.42
C VAL A 239 -19.65 -10.12 3.80
N ALA A 240 -18.58 -10.93 3.85
CA ALA A 240 -17.90 -11.28 5.09
C ALA A 240 -17.25 -10.05 5.73
N LEU A 241 -16.56 -9.21 4.95
CA LEU A 241 -15.91 -7.98 5.42
C LEU A 241 -16.94 -6.96 5.93
N ARG A 242 -18.09 -6.80 5.27
CA ARG A 242 -19.15 -5.91 5.77
C ARG A 242 -19.75 -6.41 7.08
N GLY A 243 -19.98 -7.72 7.20
CA GLY A 243 -20.41 -8.34 8.46
C GLY A 243 -19.39 -8.11 9.58
N TRP A 244 -18.12 -8.35 9.29
CA TRP A 244 -17.01 -8.15 10.21
C TRP A 244 -16.87 -6.69 10.68
N LEU A 245 -16.90 -5.72 9.76
CA LEU A 245 -16.81 -4.29 10.09
C LEU A 245 -18.06 -3.76 10.81
N SER A 246 -19.22 -4.40 10.63
CA SER A 246 -20.46 -4.06 11.35
C SER A 246 -20.44 -4.48 12.83
N LEU A 247 -19.56 -5.42 13.21
CA LEU A 247 -19.37 -5.83 14.59
C LEU A 247 -18.80 -4.70 15.45
N GLY A 248 -17.88 -3.92 14.89
CA GLY A 248 -17.08 -2.93 15.63
C GLY A 248 -16.17 -3.56 16.68
N GLY A 249 -15.65 -2.75 17.60
CA GLY A 249 -14.76 -3.21 18.67
C GLY A 249 -13.41 -3.71 18.16
N ASP A 250 -12.83 -4.71 18.85
CA ASP A 250 -11.52 -5.28 18.53
C ASP A 250 -11.59 -6.31 17.38
N LEU A 251 -11.14 -5.87 16.21
CA LEU A 251 -11.06 -6.65 14.99
C LEU A 251 -9.60 -7.00 14.67
N VAL A 252 -9.35 -8.19 14.15
CA VAL A 252 -7.99 -8.66 13.82
C VAL A 252 -7.97 -9.32 12.46
N CYS A 253 -7.03 -8.94 11.61
CA CYS A 253 -6.77 -9.65 10.36
C CYS A 253 -5.70 -10.72 10.57
N GLU A 254 -5.74 -11.73 9.74
CA GLU A 254 -4.70 -12.75 9.70
C GLU A 254 -3.42 -12.18 9.08
N PRO A 255 -2.22 -12.57 9.56
CA PRO A 255 -0.98 -11.97 9.10
C PRO A 255 -0.80 -12.04 7.58
N ASN A 256 -0.59 -10.89 6.95
CA ASN A 256 -0.41 -10.73 5.49
C ASN A 256 -1.55 -11.32 4.64
N ALA A 257 -2.75 -11.51 5.21
CA ALA A 257 -3.88 -12.00 4.45
C ALA A 257 -4.32 -11.00 3.39
N VAL A 258 -4.82 -11.49 2.26
CA VAL A 258 -5.40 -10.67 1.19
C VAL A 258 -6.90 -10.90 1.20
N TYR A 259 -7.69 -9.86 1.42
CA TYR A 259 -9.14 -9.90 1.39
C TYR A 259 -9.64 -9.11 0.19
N ARG A 260 -10.30 -9.80 -0.73
CA ARG A 260 -10.76 -9.24 -2.00
C ARG A 260 -12.18 -8.73 -1.85
N TYR A 261 -12.49 -7.55 -2.37
CA TYR A 261 -13.84 -6.99 -2.30
C TYR A 261 -14.22 -6.21 -3.55
N THR A 262 -15.53 -6.11 -3.77
CA THR A 262 -16.13 -5.55 -4.98
C THR A 262 -17.09 -4.40 -4.68
N ARG A 263 -17.33 -4.08 -3.40
CA ARG A 263 -18.16 -2.96 -2.94
C ARG A 263 -17.50 -2.23 -1.78
N TYR A 264 -17.82 -0.94 -1.63
CA TYR A 264 -17.26 -0.14 -0.54
C TYR A 264 -17.47 -0.79 0.83
N LEU A 265 -16.47 -0.62 1.68
CA LEU A 265 -16.46 -1.05 3.08
C LEU A 265 -16.70 0.15 3.97
N SER A 266 -17.50 -0.01 5.02
CA SER A 266 -17.79 1.06 5.97
C SER A 266 -17.90 0.50 7.39
N PRO A 267 -16.93 0.79 8.27
CA PRO A 267 -16.98 0.37 9.66
C PRO A 267 -17.95 1.21 10.50
N VAL A 268 -18.28 0.70 11.68
CA VAL A 268 -19.06 1.41 12.70
C VAL A 268 -18.14 2.16 13.67
N SER A 269 -18.73 3.01 14.52
CA SER A 269 -17.99 3.71 15.58
C SER A 269 -17.36 2.74 16.59
N GLY A 270 -16.22 3.12 17.18
CA GLY A 270 -15.49 2.31 18.16
C GLY A 270 -14.79 1.08 17.57
N THR A 271 -14.52 1.08 16.26
CA THR A 271 -13.83 -0.02 15.57
C THR A 271 -12.32 0.13 15.71
N PHE A 272 -11.65 -0.93 16.16
CA PHE A 272 -10.19 -1.04 16.23
C PHE A 272 -9.71 -2.22 15.39
N ILE A 273 -8.96 -1.97 14.32
CA ILE A 273 -8.44 -3.02 13.43
C ILE A 273 -6.95 -3.24 13.68
N ARG A 274 -6.58 -4.48 14.03
CA ARG A 274 -5.20 -5.00 13.98
C ARG A 274 -4.98 -5.68 12.63
N GLY A 275 -4.39 -4.97 11.68
CA GLY A 275 -4.21 -5.43 10.31
C GLY A 275 -3.15 -6.51 10.12
N ASN A 276 -2.07 -6.52 10.92
CA ASN A 276 -0.99 -7.50 10.82
C ASN A 276 -0.41 -7.65 9.39
N GLY A 277 -0.30 -6.54 8.65
CA GLY A 277 0.16 -6.51 7.26
C GLY A 277 -0.88 -6.98 6.24
N ALA A 278 -2.14 -7.18 6.65
CA ALA A 278 -3.19 -7.61 5.74
C ALA A 278 -3.53 -6.55 4.69
N MET A 279 -3.92 -7.02 3.51
CA MET A 279 -4.32 -6.22 2.37
C MET A 279 -5.82 -6.34 2.13
N LEU A 280 -6.50 -5.19 2.14
CA LEU A 280 -7.86 -5.06 1.61
C LEU A 280 -7.74 -4.68 0.14
N LEU A 281 -7.99 -5.63 -0.76
CA LEU A 281 -7.86 -5.48 -2.19
C LEU A 281 -9.22 -5.23 -2.86
N ALA A 282 -9.43 -4.03 -3.38
CA ALA A 282 -10.58 -3.74 -4.24
C ALA A 282 -10.35 -4.31 -5.65
N ASP A 283 -11.18 -5.26 -6.07
CA ASP A 283 -11.10 -5.93 -7.38
C ASP A 283 -12.16 -5.47 -8.38
N SER A 284 -13.15 -4.72 -7.93
CA SER A 284 -14.06 -4.06 -8.84
C SER A 284 -14.73 -2.89 -8.14
N TRP A 285 -15.09 -1.92 -8.96
CA TRP A 285 -15.80 -0.73 -8.53
C TRP A 285 -17.29 -0.97 -8.69
N GLY A 286 -17.86 -1.72 -7.77
CA GLY A 286 -19.30 -1.81 -7.65
C GLY A 286 -19.82 -0.64 -6.84
N LEU A 287 -20.36 0.37 -7.53
CA LEU A 287 -21.42 1.15 -6.92
C LEU A 287 -22.63 0.22 -6.77
N ASP A 288 -23.37 0.34 -5.66
CA ASP A 288 -24.68 -0.28 -5.60
C ASP A 288 -25.53 0.33 -6.75
N ALA A 289 -26.26 -0.51 -7.49
CA ALA A 289 -26.92 -0.10 -8.73
C ALA A 289 -27.76 1.19 -8.55
N GLY A 290 -27.54 2.19 -9.42
CA GLY A 290 -28.29 3.46 -9.42
C GLY A 290 -27.71 4.59 -8.55
N GLN A 291 -26.43 4.54 -8.17
CA GLN A 291 -25.85 5.47 -7.18
C GLN A 291 -24.63 6.28 -7.67
N ASP A 292 -24.45 6.40 -8.99
CA ASP A 292 -23.29 7.03 -9.66
C ASP A 292 -23.09 8.53 -9.35
N THR A 293 -24.09 9.19 -8.77
CA THR A 293 -24.05 10.62 -8.44
C THR A 293 -23.68 10.92 -6.98
N ASP A 294 -23.69 9.93 -6.07
CA ASP A 294 -23.37 10.16 -4.65
C ASP A 294 -21.86 10.10 -4.42
N TRP A 295 -21.26 11.26 -4.19
CA TRP A 295 -19.82 11.36 -3.92
C TRP A 295 -19.37 10.54 -2.71
N LYS A 296 -20.27 10.32 -1.74
CA LYS A 296 -19.99 9.56 -0.52
C LYS A 296 -19.68 8.10 -0.80
N LYS A 297 -20.17 7.57 -1.92
CA LYS A 297 -20.07 6.15 -2.27
C LYS A 297 -18.99 5.87 -3.32
N ARG A 298 -18.13 6.86 -3.60
CA ARG A 298 -16.93 6.74 -4.47
C ARG A 298 -15.69 6.19 -3.74
N ALA A 299 -15.81 5.97 -2.43
CA ALA A 299 -14.75 5.47 -1.59
C ALA A 299 -14.69 3.94 -1.63
N ASN A 300 -13.49 3.38 -1.64
CA ASN A 300 -13.28 1.97 -1.36
C ASN A 300 -13.48 1.66 0.13
N PHE A 301 -13.00 2.56 0.98
CA PHE A 301 -13.16 2.52 2.43
C PHE A 301 -13.76 3.84 2.93
N LEU A 302 -14.99 3.79 3.43
CA LEU A 302 -15.78 4.96 3.82
C LEU A 302 -15.95 5.08 5.33
N LEU A 303 -15.42 6.16 5.89
CA LEU A 303 -15.59 6.57 7.27
C LEU A 303 -16.55 7.76 7.33
N TRP A 304 -17.84 7.49 7.53
CA TRP A 304 -18.88 8.52 7.51
C TRP A 304 -19.68 8.57 8.80
N GLY A 305 -19.63 9.70 9.50
CA GLY A 305 -20.49 9.95 10.65
C GLY A 305 -20.16 9.06 11.85
N ILE A 306 -18.93 8.54 11.91
CA ILE A 306 -18.47 7.65 12.97
C ILE A 306 -17.43 8.33 13.86
N ALA A 307 -17.24 7.76 15.05
CA ALA A 307 -16.21 8.19 15.99
C ALA A 307 -15.37 7.00 16.50
N GLY A 308 -14.10 7.25 16.83
CA GLY A 308 -13.21 6.28 17.47
C GLY A 308 -12.86 5.10 16.54
N PHE A 309 -12.45 5.40 15.32
CA PHE A 309 -11.96 4.39 14.37
C PHE A 309 -10.45 4.36 14.35
N HIS A 310 -9.85 3.23 14.72
CA HIS A 310 -8.41 3.05 14.72
C HIS A 310 -8.05 1.86 13.83
N ALA A 311 -7.05 2.02 12.96
CA ALA A 311 -6.52 0.95 12.13
C ALA A 311 -4.99 0.94 12.20
N HIS A 312 -4.43 -0.22 12.49
CA HIS A 312 -3.00 -0.42 12.61
C HIS A 312 -2.54 -1.46 11.58
N ASP A 313 -1.47 -1.18 10.84
CA ASP A 313 -0.77 -2.16 10.01
C ASP A 313 -1.69 -2.85 8.97
N ILE A 314 -2.51 -2.06 8.27
CA ILE A 314 -3.44 -2.52 7.23
C ILE A 314 -3.23 -1.75 5.93
N HIS A 315 -3.36 -2.44 4.81
CA HIS A 315 -3.07 -1.90 3.49
C HIS A 315 -4.30 -1.86 2.60
N PHE A 316 -4.70 -0.68 2.16
CA PHE A 316 -5.82 -0.44 1.24
C PHE A 316 -5.30 -0.41 -0.20
N PHE A 317 -5.62 -1.44 -0.98
CA PHE A 317 -5.12 -1.59 -2.34
C PHE A 317 -6.26 -1.57 -3.35
N CYS A 318 -6.02 -0.94 -4.49
CA CYS A 318 -6.93 -0.94 -5.62
C CYS A 318 -6.20 -1.44 -6.87
N ASP A 319 -6.68 -2.55 -7.45
CA ASP A 319 -6.06 -3.19 -8.62
C ASP A 319 -6.96 -3.18 -9.88
N VAL A 320 -7.91 -2.27 -9.93
CA VAL A 320 -8.88 -2.21 -11.03
C VAL A 320 -8.77 -0.96 -11.88
N ASP A 321 -8.49 -1.18 -13.16
CA ASP A 321 -8.72 -0.21 -14.23
C ASP A 321 -10.15 0.30 -14.16
N ALA A 322 -10.34 1.62 -14.14
CA ALA A 322 -11.68 2.15 -14.25
C ALA A 322 -12.30 1.70 -15.57
N ARG A 323 -13.55 1.26 -15.50
CA ARG A 323 -14.42 1.43 -16.66
C ARG A 323 -14.33 2.90 -17.07
N PRO A 324 -14.21 3.21 -18.36
CA PRO A 324 -14.21 4.58 -18.84
C PRO A 324 -15.56 5.22 -18.51
N LEU A 325 -15.69 5.79 -17.32
CA LEU A 325 -16.78 6.68 -16.94
C LEU A 325 -16.41 8.07 -17.45
N GLU A 326 -16.22 8.19 -18.76
CA GLU A 326 -15.97 9.46 -19.46
C GLU A 326 -17.10 10.47 -19.21
N THR A 327 -18.28 10.01 -18.76
CA THR A 327 -19.47 10.83 -18.63
C THR A 327 -19.59 11.59 -17.31
N ILE A 328 -18.81 11.27 -16.26
CA ILE A 328 -19.06 11.85 -14.92
C ILE A 328 -17.90 12.73 -14.43
N GLY A 329 -16.69 12.64 -14.99
CA GLY A 329 -15.60 13.59 -14.68
C GLY A 329 -15.22 13.70 -13.20
N ILE A 330 -15.55 12.70 -12.36
CA ILE A 330 -15.28 12.76 -10.92
C ILE A 330 -14.52 11.51 -10.45
N GLY A 331 -13.48 11.75 -9.65
CA GLY A 331 -12.52 10.75 -9.21
C GLY A 331 -12.98 9.77 -8.14
N ARG A 332 -12.27 8.65 -8.13
CA ARG A 332 -12.39 7.53 -7.19
C ARG A 332 -11.55 7.77 -5.96
N VAL A 333 -11.89 7.18 -4.81
CA VAL A 333 -11.16 7.43 -3.56
C VAL A 333 -10.78 6.11 -2.87
N GLY A 334 -9.53 5.98 -2.43
CA GLY A 334 -9.07 4.88 -1.57
C GLY A 334 -9.78 4.93 -0.21
N VAL A 335 -9.45 5.94 0.59
CA VAL A 335 -10.05 6.19 1.91
C VAL A 335 -10.75 7.55 1.92
N THR A 336 -12.05 7.58 2.24
CA THR A 336 -12.79 8.83 2.45
C THR A 336 -13.20 8.98 3.90
N VAL A 337 -12.96 10.17 4.46
CA VAL A 337 -13.35 10.54 5.82
C VAL A 337 -14.27 11.75 5.77
N TYR A 338 -15.48 11.61 6.29
CA TYR A 338 -16.48 12.67 6.27
C TYR A 338 -17.32 12.71 7.55
N ALA A 339 -17.43 13.91 8.12
CA ALA A 339 -18.17 14.15 9.35
C ALA A 339 -17.82 13.13 10.45
N ALA A 340 -16.54 12.75 10.55
CA ALA A 340 -16.05 11.71 11.44
C ALA A 340 -15.03 12.29 12.42
N ASN A 341 -14.91 11.66 13.59
CA ASN A 341 -14.06 12.13 14.68
C ASN A 341 -13.19 10.99 15.22
N ASP A 342 -12.03 11.31 15.79
CA ASP A 342 -11.13 10.34 16.43
C ASP A 342 -10.78 9.19 15.47
N ILE A 343 -10.14 9.55 14.35
CA ILE A 343 -9.81 8.65 13.23
C ILE A 343 -8.30 8.49 13.15
N HIS A 344 -7.80 7.29 13.39
CA HIS A 344 -6.36 7.04 13.54
C HIS A 344 -5.87 5.86 12.68
N PHE A 345 -4.92 6.14 11.80
CA PHE A 345 -4.19 5.17 11.00
C PHE A 345 -2.73 5.16 11.42
N LEU A 346 -2.20 3.98 11.77
CA LEU A 346 -0.80 3.76 12.15
C LEU A 346 -0.19 2.65 11.31
N ARG A 347 0.91 2.92 10.61
CA ARG A 347 1.56 1.98 9.67
C ARG A 347 0.59 1.44 8.60
N CYS A 348 -0.38 2.26 8.21
CA CYS A 348 -1.32 1.91 7.16
C CYS A 348 -0.85 2.42 5.80
N SER A 349 -1.39 1.81 4.75
CA SER A 349 -1.00 2.18 3.39
C SER A 349 -2.18 2.31 2.45
N SER A 350 -2.04 3.18 1.46
CA SER A 350 -2.99 3.29 0.35
C SER A 350 -2.25 3.20 -0.97
N LYS A 351 -2.68 2.27 -1.84
CA LYS A 351 -2.04 2.04 -3.14
C LYS A 351 -3.07 1.87 -4.25
N VAL A 352 -2.79 2.50 -5.39
CA VAL A 352 -3.37 2.13 -6.68
C VAL A 352 -2.35 1.34 -7.51
N SER A 353 -2.81 0.30 -8.20
CA SER A 353 -1.98 -0.54 -9.06
C SER A 353 -1.48 0.21 -10.30
N ASP A 354 -0.31 -0.17 -10.81
CA ASP A 354 0.25 0.37 -12.04
C ASP A 354 -0.57 0.02 -13.28
N ALA A 355 -1.37 -1.06 -13.18
CA ALA A 355 -2.30 -1.45 -14.22
C ALA A 355 -3.44 -0.43 -14.38
N VAL A 356 -3.74 0.40 -13.37
CA VAL A 356 -4.79 1.40 -13.43
C VAL A 356 -4.30 2.58 -14.27
N THR A 357 -4.84 2.71 -15.47
CA THR A 357 -4.49 3.76 -16.45
C THR A 357 -5.47 4.94 -16.43
N THR A 358 -6.55 4.83 -15.67
CA THR A 358 -7.65 5.80 -15.70
C THR A 358 -7.38 7.07 -14.91
N ASN A 359 -7.91 8.19 -15.41
CA ASN A 359 -7.49 9.54 -15.07
C ASN A 359 -7.79 10.04 -13.63
N PHE A 360 -8.49 9.29 -12.75
CA PHE A 360 -8.92 9.86 -11.47
C PHE A 360 -9.04 8.84 -10.31
N PHE A 361 -8.05 8.83 -9.41
CA PHE A 361 -8.04 8.16 -8.12
C PHE A 361 -7.36 9.07 -7.07
N ILE A 362 -7.90 9.11 -5.86
CA ILE A 362 -7.45 9.93 -4.73
C ILE A 362 -7.15 8.95 -3.59
N PRO A 363 -5.90 8.82 -3.14
CA PRO A 363 -5.58 7.86 -2.08
C PRO A 363 -6.35 8.15 -0.78
N ILE A 364 -6.40 9.43 -0.38
CA ILE A 364 -7.07 9.89 0.84
C ILE A 364 -7.83 11.19 0.55
N ASP A 365 -9.12 11.22 0.89
CA ASP A 365 -9.98 12.42 0.85
C ASP A 365 -10.58 12.69 2.23
N LEU A 366 -10.11 13.74 2.91
CA LEU A 366 -10.83 14.30 4.05
C LEU A 366 -11.86 15.27 3.48
N HIS A 367 -13.10 14.81 3.38
CA HIS A 367 -14.10 15.55 2.63
C HIS A 367 -14.58 16.78 3.39
N GLY A 368 -14.81 16.71 4.71
CA GLY A 368 -15.24 17.85 5.50
C GLY A 368 -15.93 17.49 6.82
N GLY A 369 -15.97 18.43 7.76
CA GLY A 369 -16.70 18.27 9.04
C GLY A 369 -16.04 17.32 10.03
N ASN A 370 -14.75 17.02 9.86
CA ASN A 370 -13.99 16.15 10.75
C ASN A 370 -13.40 17.00 11.89
N ILE A 371 -14.07 17.04 13.04
CA ILE A 371 -13.89 18.14 14.01
C ILE A 371 -12.95 17.81 15.17
N ASP A 372 -12.64 16.54 15.41
CA ASP A 372 -11.83 16.12 16.57
C ASP A 372 -10.90 14.94 16.23
N GLY A 373 -9.88 15.21 15.42
CA GLY A 373 -8.72 14.32 15.28
C GLY A 373 -8.77 13.37 14.09
N PHE A 374 -7.90 13.61 13.11
CA PHE A 374 -7.50 12.62 12.10
C PHE A 374 -5.98 12.45 12.19
N SER A 375 -5.47 11.22 12.18
CA SER A 375 -4.06 11.00 11.97
C SER A 375 -3.75 9.86 11.01
N TRP A 376 -2.74 10.06 10.17
CA TRP A 376 -2.09 9.01 9.38
C TRP A 376 -0.58 9.07 9.65
N LYS A 377 -0.04 8.02 10.27
CA LYS A 377 1.33 7.99 10.79
C LYS A 377 2.10 6.74 10.37
N GLU A 378 3.40 6.89 10.12
CA GLU A 378 4.32 5.78 9.83
C GLU A 378 3.89 4.91 8.62
N GLY A 379 3.08 5.48 7.72
CA GLY A 379 2.48 4.78 6.60
C GLY A 379 3.17 5.04 5.27
N TRP A 380 2.66 4.43 4.21
CA TRP A 380 3.10 4.75 2.85
C TRP A 380 1.93 4.87 1.88
N ILE A 381 2.07 5.74 0.89
CA ILE A 381 1.05 6.03 -0.11
C ILE A 381 1.70 5.94 -1.48
N TYR A 382 1.08 5.20 -2.38
CA TYR A 382 1.51 5.10 -3.77
C TYR A 382 0.38 5.49 -4.70
N ASP A 383 0.64 6.51 -5.51
CA ASP A 383 -0.29 7.02 -6.50
C ASP A 383 0.32 6.96 -7.92
N ASN A 384 -0.38 6.31 -8.85
CA ASN A 384 0.01 6.20 -10.25
C ASN A 384 -0.95 6.95 -11.20
N VAL A 385 -1.90 7.71 -10.68
CA VAL A 385 -2.89 8.42 -11.50
C VAL A 385 -2.75 9.93 -11.36
N ARG A 386 -3.44 10.66 -12.24
CA ARG A 386 -3.31 12.13 -12.39
C ARG A 386 -3.67 12.96 -11.16
N GLN A 387 -4.41 12.43 -10.19
CA GLN A 387 -5.01 13.19 -9.09
C GLN A 387 -4.22 13.03 -7.80
N GLY A 388 -4.50 13.92 -6.85
CA GLY A 388 -3.79 14.02 -5.58
C GLY A 388 -4.50 13.46 -4.36
N MET A 389 -3.86 13.61 -3.21
CA MET A 389 -4.54 13.54 -1.91
C MET A 389 -5.14 14.88 -1.52
N TRP A 390 -6.30 14.85 -0.87
CA TRP A 390 -7.02 16.08 -0.52
C TRP A 390 -7.43 16.11 0.94
N PHE A 391 -6.92 17.11 1.67
CA PHE A 391 -7.38 17.46 3.00
C PHE A 391 -8.22 18.73 2.91
N ARG A 392 -9.54 18.58 2.97
CA ARG A 392 -10.45 19.66 2.63
C ARG A 392 -11.69 19.77 3.51
N SER A 393 -12.50 20.79 3.21
CA SER A 393 -13.82 20.98 3.79
C SER A 393 -14.87 21.29 2.73
N LEU A 394 -15.69 20.29 2.45
CA LEU A 394 -16.84 20.24 1.56
C LEU A 394 -18.05 19.87 2.42
N GLY A 395 -19.16 20.58 2.23
CA GLY A 395 -20.36 20.40 3.06
C GLY A 395 -21.05 21.70 3.49
N GLY A 396 -20.62 22.84 2.96
CA GLY A 396 -21.20 24.16 3.22
C GLY A 396 -20.33 25.05 4.11
N THR A 397 -20.80 26.27 4.32
CA THR A 397 -20.01 27.34 4.96
C THR A 397 -19.75 27.15 6.46
N SER A 398 -20.43 26.20 7.11
CA SER A 398 -20.26 25.88 8.53
C SER A 398 -19.43 24.63 8.80
N THR A 399 -19.02 23.87 7.79
CA THR A 399 -18.23 22.65 8.00
C THR A 399 -16.76 22.99 8.21
N VAL A 400 -16.16 22.46 9.27
CA VAL A 400 -14.74 22.64 9.58
C VAL A 400 -14.08 21.28 9.73
N THR A 401 -12.95 21.08 9.04
CA THR A 401 -12.02 19.98 9.31
C THR A 401 -10.93 20.51 10.22
N ARG A 402 -10.65 19.88 11.36
CA ARG A 402 -9.60 20.36 12.26
C ARG A 402 -8.84 19.23 12.95
N ASN A 403 -7.64 19.56 13.41
CA ASN A 403 -6.76 18.66 14.17
C ASN A 403 -6.34 17.45 13.31
N VAL A 404 -5.58 17.72 12.25
CA VAL A 404 -5.14 16.73 11.26
C VAL A 404 -3.63 16.52 11.39
N TRP A 405 -3.19 15.28 11.61
CA TRP A 405 -1.77 14.91 11.68
C TRP A 405 -1.41 13.93 10.56
N PHE A 406 -0.52 14.35 9.68
CA PHE A 406 0.05 13.52 8.64
C PHE A 406 1.57 13.49 8.86
N THR A 407 2.07 12.47 9.57
CA THR A 407 3.47 12.47 10.01
C THR A 407 4.22 11.19 9.73
N ASP A 408 5.52 11.31 9.46
CA ASP A 408 6.42 10.17 9.33
C ASP A 408 6.01 9.19 8.20
N ASN A 409 5.42 9.72 7.12
CA ASN A 409 4.94 8.92 5.98
C ASN A 409 5.84 9.04 4.75
N GLU A 410 5.80 8.05 3.87
CA GLU A 410 6.33 8.13 2.50
C GLU A 410 5.17 8.22 1.48
N VAL A 411 5.21 9.22 0.61
CA VAL A 411 4.23 9.44 -0.46
C VAL A 411 4.97 9.37 -1.78
N VAL A 412 4.65 8.38 -2.60
CA VAL A 412 5.24 8.17 -3.91
C VAL A 412 4.17 8.44 -4.97
N VAL A 413 4.45 9.39 -5.85
CA VAL A 413 3.60 9.74 -6.98
C VAL A 413 4.35 9.42 -8.27
N LYS A 414 3.71 8.66 -9.15
CA LYS A 414 4.29 8.29 -10.44
C LYS A 414 3.82 9.20 -11.57
N ASN A 415 2.54 9.63 -11.56
CA ASN A 415 1.96 10.52 -12.57
C ASN A 415 1.24 11.71 -11.92
N SER A 416 1.94 12.78 -11.56
CA SER A 416 1.30 13.94 -10.91
C SER A 416 0.85 15.01 -11.92
N GLN A 417 -0.39 14.98 -12.42
CA GLN A 417 -0.93 16.19 -13.07
C GLN A 417 -1.37 17.22 -12.03
N ASP A 418 -1.94 16.71 -10.93
CA ASP A 418 -2.41 17.47 -9.76
C ASP A 418 -1.40 17.42 -8.60
N GLU A 419 -1.76 17.96 -7.43
CA GLU A 419 -0.88 17.94 -6.25
C GLU A 419 -0.67 16.53 -5.68
N ALA A 420 0.52 16.21 -5.15
CA ALA A 420 0.66 15.05 -4.26
C ALA A 420 -0.19 15.20 -2.99
N LEU A 421 -0.32 16.43 -2.48
CA LEU A 421 -1.19 16.77 -1.37
C LEU A 421 -1.66 18.22 -1.46
N ALA A 422 -2.98 18.42 -1.41
CA ALA A 422 -3.61 19.73 -1.27
C ALA A 422 -4.37 19.86 0.05
N ILE A 423 -4.18 21.00 0.73
CA ILE A 423 -4.90 21.37 1.97
C ILE A 423 -5.75 22.61 1.71
N PHE A 424 -7.08 22.48 1.68
CA PHE A 424 -7.92 23.57 1.21
C PHE A 424 -9.35 23.59 1.73
N GLY A 425 -9.84 24.78 2.06
CA GLY A 425 -11.14 24.99 2.70
C GLY A 425 -12.37 24.81 1.80
N VAL A 426 -12.23 24.73 0.47
CA VAL A 426 -13.29 24.73 -0.58
C VAL A 426 -14.54 25.56 -0.26
N GLN A 427 -15.46 25.05 0.56
CA GLN A 427 -16.71 25.71 0.97
C GLN A 427 -16.74 26.13 2.45
N GLY A 428 -15.90 25.53 3.31
CA GLY A 428 -15.83 25.76 4.75
C GLY A 428 -14.39 25.99 5.24
N GLY A 429 -14.10 25.55 6.47
CA GLY A 429 -12.81 25.78 7.12
C GLY A 429 -11.93 24.53 7.20
N ILE A 430 -10.62 24.69 7.13
CA ILE A 430 -9.66 23.70 7.62
C ILE A 430 -8.61 24.36 8.53
N GLU A 431 -8.32 23.73 9.66
CA GLU A 431 -7.43 24.32 10.67
C GLU A 431 -6.65 23.31 11.51
N ASN A 432 -5.52 23.74 12.07
CA ASN A 432 -4.67 22.90 12.93
C ASN A 432 -4.25 21.62 12.20
N VAL A 433 -3.43 21.80 11.17
CA VAL A 433 -2.93 20.71 10.32
C VAL A 433 -1.42 20.61 10.44
N TRP A 434 -0.91 19.42 10.70
CA TRP A 434 0.52 19.14 10.82
C TRP A 434 0.94 18.10 9.79
N VAL A 435 1.74 18.54 8.82
CA VAL A 435 2.42 17.71 7.82
C VAL A 435 3.89 17.70 8.18
N GLU A 436 4.34 16.67 8.90
CA GLU A 436 5.69 16.65 9.49
C GLU A 436 6.50 15.40 9.19
N ARG A 437 7.80 15.55 8.94
CA ARG A 437 8.74 14.43 8.76
C ARG A 437 8.32 13.43 7.69
N ASN A 438 7.57 13.88 6.69
CA ASN A 438 7.16 13.04 5.56
C ASN A 438 8.18 13.14 4.43
N ARG A 439 8.17 12.13 3.56
CA ARG A 439 8.92 12.11 2.32
C ARG A 439 7.97 12.04 1.14
N PHE A 440 7.90 13.10 0.35
CA PHE A 440 7.14 13.15 -0.90
C PHE A 440 8.10 12.91 -2.07
N ILE A 441 7.79 11.96 -2.93
CA ILE A 441 8.64 11.54 -4.05
C ILE A 441 7.78 11.51 -5.30
N ASP A 442 8.10 12.34 -6.27
CA ASP A 442 7.64 12.18 -7.64
C ASP A 442 8.71 11.41 -8.44
N LEU A 443 8.28 10.35 -9.13
CA LEU A 443 9.16 9.50 -9.92
C LEU A 443 9.59 10.15 -11.25
N GLY A 444 8.89 11.20 -11.68
CA GLY A 444 9.15 11.90 -12.94
C GLY A 444 8.66 11.15 -14.16
N GLU A 445 7.62 10.35 -13.99
CA GLU A 445 6.91 9.68 -15.08
C GLU A 445 5.63 10.48 -15.38
N GLY A 446 5.16 10.48 -16.63
CA GLY A 446 3.91 11.16 -16.99
C GLY A 446 3.98 12.68 -17.14
N GLU A 447 2.87 13.36 -16.81
CA GLU A 447 2.70 14.81 -16.97
C GLU A 447 3.29 15.58 -15.78
N MET A 448 3.77 16.79 -16.04
CA MET A 448 4.25 17.70 -15.00
C MET A 448 3.10 18.12 -14.07
N ALA A 449 3.40 18.25 -12.78
CA ALA A 449 2.42 18.77 -11.82
C ALA A 449 2.11 20.24 -12.15
N THR A 450 0.86 20.66 -11.97
CA THR A 450 0.57 22.10 -11.95
C THR A 450 1.20 22.72 -10.70
N VAL A 451 0.81 22.19 -9.55
CA VAL A 451 1.45 22.42 -8.26
C VAL A 451 1.73 21.06 -7.63
N PHE A 452 2.84 20.87 -6.92
CA PHE A 452 3.11 19.57 -6.29
C PHE A 452 2.54 19.46 -4.88
N VAL A 453 2.65 20.50 -4.05
CA VAL A 453 1.94 20.59 -2.77
C VAL A 453 1.32 21.97 -2.59
N SER A 454 0.08 22.02 -2.09
CA SER A 454 -0.67 23.27 -2.01
C SER A 454 -1.42 23.47 -0.70
N THR A 455 -1.58 24.73 -0.30
CA THR A 455 -2.38 25.14 0.86
C THR A 455 -3.13 26.42 0.52
N PHE A 456 -4.47 26.41 0.44
CA PHE A 456 -5.25 27.58 0.01
C PHE A 456 -6.72 27.54 0.46
N GLY A 457 -7.37 28.70 0.63
CA GLY A 457 -8.78 28.77 1.02
C GLY A 457 -9.71 28.06 0.03
N THR A 458 -9.90 28.61 -1.17
CA THR A 458 -10.80 28.04 -2.17
C THR A 458 -10.35 28.37 -3.59
N GLY A 459 -10.77 27.55 -4.55
CA GLY A 459 -10.59 27.86 -5.97
C GLY A 459 -11.60 28.88 -6.52
N GLN A 460 -12.63 29.23 -5.75
CA GLN A 460 -13.69 30.18 -6.13
C GLN A 460 -13.99 31.17 -4.98
N PRO A 461 -13.09 32.13 -4.69
CA PRO A 461 -13.21 33.03 -3.53
C PRO A 461 -14.51 33.84 -3.49
N SER A 462 -15.01 34.26 -4.66
CA SER A 462 -16.27 35.01 -4.78
C SER A 462 -17.50 34.16 -4.46
N ALA A 463 -17.46 32.86 -4.77
CA ALA A 463 -18.54 31.92 -4.48
C ALA A 463 -18.52 31.46 -3.02
N TYR A 464 -17.33 31.35 -2.43
CA TYR A 464 -17.13 30.84 -1.07
C TYR A 464 -16.29 31.81 -0.22
N PRO A 465 -16.83 33.01 0.11
CA PRO A 465 -16.08 34.04 0.82
C PRO A 465 -15.70 33.63 2.26
N ASN A 466 -16.43 32.67 2.83
CA ASN A 466 -16.18 32.15 4.18
C ASN A 466 -15.22 30.96 4.22
N SER A 467 -14.72 30.51 3.06
CA SER A 467 -13.76 29.40 3.01
C SER A 467 -12.40 29.85 3.55
N TYR A 468 -11.78 29.04 4.41
CA TYR A 468 -10.48 29.38 5.00
C TYR A 468 -9.58 28.18 5.27
N VAL A 469 -8.27 28.45 5.32
CA VAL A 469 -7.23 27.57 5.86
C VAL A 469 -6.44 28.33 6.92
N ARG A 470 -6.24 27.75 8.10
CA ARG A 470 -5.44 28.37 9.16
C ARG A 470 -4.58 27.42 9.99
N ASN A 471 -3.46 27.90 10.52
CA ASN A 471 -2.57 27.14 11.42
C ASN A 471 -2.16 25.79 10.80
N VAL A 472 -1.45 25.87 9.67
CA VAL A 472 -0.97 24.70 8.92
C VAL A 472 0.55 24.67 8.98
N TRP A 473 1.11 23.55 9.43
CA TRP A 473 2.54 23.35 9.59
C TRP A 473 3.03 22.31 8.60
N TRP A 474 3.90 22.73 7.69
CA TRP A 474 4.74 21.89 6.86
C TRP A 474 6.15 21.92 7.43
N ARG A 475 6.52 20.90 8.22
CA ARG A 475 7.80 20.90 8.96
C ARG A 475 8.65 19.66 8.73
N ASP A 476 9.96 19.83 8.56
CA ASP A 476 10.92 18.73 8.49
C ASP A 476 10.63 17.70 7.37
N ASN A 477 9.90 18.09 6.31
CA ASN A 477 9.58 17.19 5.21
C ASN A 477 10.71 17.17 4.17
N THR A 478 10.83 16.06 3.45
CA THR A 478 11.66 15.95 2.26
C THR A 478 10.77 15.82 1.02
N ILE A 479 10.93 16.71 0.05
CA ILE A 479 10.22 16.72 -1.23
C ILE A 479 11.23 16.46 -2.34
N ILE A 480 11.02 15.43 -3.14
CA ILE A 480 11.83 15.07 -4.30
C ILE A 480 10.93 15.12 -5.52
N LEU A 481 11.04 16.18 -6.31
CA LEU A 481 10.26 16.41 -7.53
C LEU A 481 11.12 16.15 -8.77
N ARG A 482 10.82 15.10 -9.54
CA ARG A 482 11.62 14.71 -10.71
C ARG A 482 10.97 15.05 -12.04
N GLY A 483 9.65 15.00 -12.14
CA GLY A 483 8.86 15.35 -13.33
C GLY A 483 8.69 16.84 -13.50
N GLY A 484 8.91 17.61 -12.44
CA GLY A 484 8.85 19.07 -12.44
C GLY A 484 7.45 19.62 -12.28
N ALA A 485 7.36 20.96 -12.24
CA ALA A 485 6.10 21.67 -12.08
C ALA A 485 5.95 22.81 -13.10
N THR A 486 4.72 23.05 -13.54
CA THR A 486 4.40 24.12 -14.49
C THR A 486 4.08 25.44 -13.81
N THR A 487 3.60 25.42 -12.56
CA THR A 487 3.30 26.62 -11.78
C THR A 487 4.19 26.75 -10.55
N ALA A 488 4.16 25.77 -9.64
CA ALA A 488 4.97 25.82 -8.43
C ALA A 488 5.28 24.42 -7.86
N VAL A 489 6.40 24.23 -7.16
CA VAL A 489 6.56 23.02 -6.34
C VAL A 489 5.66 23.12 -5.11
N VAL A 490 5.73 24.25 -4.40
CA VAL A 490 4.92 24.58 -3.23
C VAL A 490 4.13 25.85 -3.53
N SER A 491 2.81 25.81 -3.34
CA SER A 491 1.95 27.00 -3.43
C SER A 491 1.15 27.21 -2.16
N ILE A 492 1.39 28.32 -1.48
CA ILE A 492 0.63 28.76 -0.30
C ILE A 492 -0.21 29.98 -0.68
N GLY A 493 -1.51 29.89 -0.49
CA GLY A 493 -2.47 30.87 -0.98
C GLY A 493 -2.55 30.90 -2.52
N ARG A 494 -3.53 31.66 -3.01
CA ARG A 494 -3.66 32.01 -4.43
C ARG A 494 -3.57 33.53 -4.59
N PRO A 495 -3.27 34.05 -5.79
CA PRO A 495 -3.25 35.49 -6.02
C PRO A 495 -4.62 36.16 -5.84
N ASP A 496 -5.71 35.43 -6.10
CA ASP A 496 -7.09 35.88 -6.00
C ASP A 496 -7.73 35.65 -4.62
N ASN A 497 -7.01 34.99 -3.70
CA ASN A 497 -7.51 34.81 -2.34
C ASN A 497 -7.52 36.15 -1.60
N THR A 498 -8.51 36.35 -0.76
CA THR A 498 -8.39 37.44 0.23
C THR A 498 -7.43 36.98 1.34
N PRO A 499 -6.63 37.88 1.94
CA PRO A 499 -5.66 37.51 2.99
C PRO A 499 -6.31 36.76 4.16
N ALA A 500 -7.61 36.95 4.40
CA ALA A 500 -8.36 36.26 5.44
C ALA A 500 -8.54 34.75 5.19
N GLN A 501 -8.42 34.26 3.96
CA GLN A 501 -8.73 32.87 3.59
C GLN A 501 -7.54 31.91 3.71
N CYS A 502 -6.33 32.41 3.89
CA CYS A 502 -5.12 31.59 4.07
C CYS A 502 -4.21 32.28 5.09
N GLN A 503 -4.17 31.77 6.31
CA GLN A 503 -3.48 32.43 7.41
C GLN A 503 -2.62 31.47 8.21
N ASP A 504 -1.55 31.96 8.82
CA ASP A 504 -0.79 31.19 9.81
C ASP A 504 -0.28 29.86 9.23
N VAL A 505 0.22 29.89 8.00
CA VAL A 505 0.82 28.74 7.32
C VAL A 505 2.33 28.81 7.45
N HIS A 506 2.91 27.78 8.05
CA HIS A 506 4.33 27.66 8.36
C HIS A 506 4.96 26.60 7.48
N PHE A 507 5.84 27.00 6.56
CA PHE A 507 6.65 26.11 5.74
C PHE A 507 8.10 26.16 6.22
N VAL A 508 8.46 25.27 7.15
CA VAL A 508 9.66 25.41 7.99
C VAL A 508 10.56 24.18 7.94
N SER A 509 11.86 24.37 7.77
CA SER A 509 12.88 23.30 7.86
C SER A 509 12.66 22.12 6.89
N ASN A 510 12.07 22.38 5.72
CA ASN A 510 11.88 21.36 4.69
C ASN A 510 13.09 21.28 3.75
N THR A 511 13.31 20.11 3.15
CA THR A 511 14.33 19.88 2.11
C THR A 511 13.64 19.59 0.78
N LEU A 512 13.97 20.35 -0.26
CA LEU A 512 13.38 20.23 -1.59
C LEU A 512 14.47 19.92 -2.61
N HIS A 513 14.32 18.82 -3.34
CA HIS A 513 15.15 18.43 -4.48
C HIS A 513 14.28 18.50 -5.73
N VAL A 514 14.59 19.40 -6.67
CA VAL A 514 13.69 19.71 -7.79
C VAL A 514 14.40 19.57 -9.14
N ALA A 515 13.72 19.00 -10.12
CA ALA A 515 14.17 18.85 -11.50
C ALA A 515 13.04 19.21 -12.48
N ASN A 516 13.39 19.37 -13.75
CA ASN A 516 12.50 19.52 -14.91
C ASN A 516 11.47 20.65 -14.76
N MET A 517 11.84 21.74 -14.08
CA MET A 517 10.93 22.87 -13.87
C MET A 517 10.58 23.57 -15.18
N ALA A 518 9.31 23.93 -15.37
CA ALA A 518 8.90 24.65 -16.57
C ALA A 518 9.42 26.10 -16.56
N PRO A 519 9.75 26.66 -17.74
CA PRO A 519 10.02 28.10 -17.86
C PRO A 519 8.79 28.89 -17.40
N GLY A 520 8.95 29.73 -16.38
CA GLY A 520 7.83 30.47 -15.76
C GLY A 520 7.38 29.95 -14.40
N ALA A 521 7.76 28.72 -14.01
CA ALA A 521 7.37 28.12 -12.74
C ALA A 521 8.17 28.70 -11.56
N PHE A 522 7.68 28.46 -10.35
CA PHE A 522 8.35 28.80 -9.10
C PHE A 522 8.67 27.55 -8.27
N ILE A 523 9.60 27.63 -7.32
CA ILE A 523 9.79 26.53 -6.36
C ILE A 523 8.86 26.75 -5.16
N LEU A 524 9.06 27.85 -4.44
CA LEU A 524 8.26 28.27 -3.30
C LEU A 524 7.47 29.52 -3.68
N ARG A 525 6.15 29.38 -3.76
CA ARG A 525 5.24 30.47 -4.13
C ARG A 525 4.28 30.77 -2.99
N HIS A 526 4.21 32.03 -2.62
CA HIS A 526 3.14 32.56 -1.79
C HIS A 526 2.25 33.53 -2.58
N GLY A 527 0.94 33.33 -2.48
CA GLY A 527 -0.10 34.24 -2.95
C GLY A 527 -0.46 35.26 -1.88
N ALA A 528 -1.75 35.61 -1.80
CA ALA A 528 -2.28 36.45 -0.73
C ALA A 528 -2.58 35.62 0.53
N GLY A 529 -2.19 36.15 1.69
CA GLY A 529 -2.39 35.52 2.99
C GLY A 529 -1.90 36.41 4.13
N LEU A 530 -2.12 35.99 5.38
CA LEU A 530 -1.67 36.71 6.58
C LEU A 530 -0.85 35.78 7.49
N ARG A 531 0.30 36.25 7.97
CA ARG A 531 1.16 35.51 8.91
C ARG A 531 1.66 34.20 8.33
N ASN A 532 2.14 34.22 7.09
CA ASN A 532 2.67 33.02 6.43
C ASN A 532 4.20 33.07 6.41
N HIS A 533 4.82 31.94 6.76
CA HIS A 533 6.23 31.82 7.09
C HIS A 533 6.93 30.80 6.19
N CYS A 534 8.13 31.11 5.73
CA CYS A 534 8.98 30.25 4.89
C CYS A 534 10.40 30.22 5.45
N ASP A 535 10.65 29.45 6.50
CA ASP A 535 11.90 29.57 7.28
C ASP A 535 12.74 28.29 7.29
N GLY A 536 14.07 28.42 7.19
CA GLY A 536 15.01 27.31 7.39
C GLY A 536 14.96 26.21 6.33
N ASN A 537 14.37 26.45 5.17
CA ASN A 537 14.24 25.43 4.11
C ASN A 537 15.52 25.30 3.28
N THR A 538 15.80 24.11 2.77
CA THR A 538 16.89 23.85 1.82
C THR A 538 16.31 23.49 0.46
N VAL A 539 16.76 24.16 -0.59
CA VAL A 539 16.31 23.93 -1.97
C VAL A 539 17.51 23.62 -2.85
N LEU A 540 17.45 22.47 -3.53
CA LEU A 540 18.46 21.98 -4.46
C LEU A 540 17.84 21.69 -5.83
N SER A 541 18.30 22.37 -6.87
CA SER A 541 18.03 21.99 -8.26
C SER A 541 18.91 20.79 -8.66
N LEU A 542 18.28 19.75 -9.18
CA LEU A 542 18.93 18.50 -9.62
C LEU A 542 19.42 18.56 -11.07
N ASP A 543 18.97 19.55 -11.84
CA ASP A 543 19.32 19.76 -13.24
C ASP A 543 19.47 21.24 -13.60
N SER A 544 19.62 21.51 -14.89
CA SER A 544 19.78 22.84 -15.46
C SER A 544 18.49 23.39 -16.11
N ALA A 545 17.30 22.91 -15.70
CA ALA A 545 16.04 23.46 -16.19
C ALA A 545 15.70 24.75 -15.41
N ALA A 546 15.78 25.91 -16.08
CA ALA A 546 15.55 27.20 -15.43
C ALA A 546 14.06 27.44 -15.15
N CYS A 547 13.73 27.52 -13.87
CA CYS A 547 12.46 28.08 -13.41
C CYS A 547 12.52 29.63 -13.39
N LEU A 548 11.38 30.29 -13.26
CA LEU A 548 11.35 31.76 -13.15
C LEU A 548 11.90 32.24 -11.80
N GLY A 549 11.56 31.56 -10.71
CA GLY A 549 12.22 31.86 -9.45
C GLY A 549 12.07 30.84 -8.34
N ALA A 550 13.05 30.78 -7.45
CA ALA A 550 13.02 29.82 -6.35
C ALA A 550 12.07 30.25 -5.24
N VAL A 551 12.05 31.53 -4.87
CA VAL A 551 11.14 32.05 -3.85
C VAL A 551 10.40 33.28 -4.37
N THR A 552 9.08 33.31 -4.21
CA THR A 552 8.22 34.45 -4.56
C THR A 552 7.05 34.62 -3.59
N GLY A 553 6.49 35.82 -3.54
CA GLY A 553 5.27 36.15 -2.81
C GLY A 553 5.47 36.98 -1.54
N ASP A 554 4.35 37.28 -0.87
CA ASP A 554 4.29 38.22 0.24
C ASP A 554 4.42 37.52 1.61
N TRP A 555 5.59 36.94 1.89
CA TRP A 555 5.83 36.20 3.14
C TRP A 555 6.02 37.15 4.34
N ASP A 556 5.49 36.78 5.51
CA ASP A 556 5.72 37.50 6.76
C ASP A 556 7.11 37.24 7.34
N THR A 557 7.65 36.04 7.14
CA THR A 557 9.07 35.70 7.34
C THR A 557 9.56 34.78 6.25
N CYS A 558 10.81 35.00 5.81
CA CYS A 558 11.48 34.13 4.86
C CYS A 558 12.99 34.05 5.18
N ALA A 559 13.32 33.51 6.35
CA ALA A 559 14.65 33.55 6.95
C ALA A 559 15.31 32.17 7.06
N GLY A 560 16.64 32.12 7.01
CA GLY A 560 17.43 30.90 7.22
C GLY A 560 17.37 29.89 6.06
N ASN A 561 16.75 30.23 4.93
CA ASN A 561 16.68 29.33 3.78
C ASN A 561 18.04 29.22 3.08
N THR A 562 18.33 28.05 2.52
CA THR A 562 19.53 27.78 1.70
C THR A 562 19.11 27.39 0.29
N LEU A 563 19.58 28.14 -0.71
CA LEU A 563 19.21 27.96 -2.12
C LEU A 563 20.44 27.59 -2.96
N ASP A 564 20.44 26.40 -3.54
CA ASP A 564 21.32 25.97 -4.63
C ASP A 564 20.45 25.62 -5.84
N VAL A 565 20.17 26.62 -6.67
CA VAL A 565 19.05 26.57 -7.62
C VAL A 565 19.48 26.91 -9.04
N PHE A 566 18.68 26.46 -10.01
CA PHE A 566 18.76 26.89 -11.40
C PHE A 566 17.51 27.71 -11.74
N ALA A 567 17.60 29.03 -11.57
CA ALA A 567 16.46 29.94 -11.72
C ALA A 567 16.84 31.26 -12.39
N ASP A 568 15.93 31.85 -13.17
CA ASP A 568 16.13 33.21 -13.70
C ASP A 568 16.31 34.22 -12.56
N PHE A 569 15.61 34.00 -11.43
CA PHE A 569 15.71 34.80 -10.22
C PHE A 569 15.69 33.89 -8.98
N ALA A 570 16.77 33.78 -8.23
CA ALA A 570 16.73 32.99 -6.99
C ALA A 570 15.65 33.53 -6.03
N ILE A 571 15.56 34.85 -5.91
CA ILE A 571 14.49 35.54 -5.19
C ILE A 571 13.73 36.48 -6.14
N TYR A 572 12.42 36.29 -6.22
CA TYR A 572 11.50 37.05 -7.08
C TYR A 572 10.45 37.78 -6.22
N ALA A 573 10.65 39.07 -5.94
CA ALA A 573 9.75 39.82 -5.04
C ALA A 573 8.88 40.83 -5.80
N THR A 574 7.60 40.57 -6.08
CA THR A 574 6.78 41.51 -6.87
C THR A 574 6.33 42.77 -6.13
N SER A 575 6.13 42.67 -4.81
CA SER A 575 5.38 43.67 -4.03
C SER A 575 5.82 43.78 -2.58
N CYS A 576 6.15 42.67 -1.92
CA CYS A 576 6.61 42.70 -0.53
C CYS A 576 8.09 42.39 -0.37
N PRO A 577 8.75 43.05 0.59
CA PRO A 577 10.08 42.65 0.99
C PRO A 577 10.06 41.29 1.68
N LEU A 578 10.89 40.34 1.25
CA LEU A 578 11.16 39.13 2.03
C LEU A 578 11.97 39.50 3.27
N PRO A 579 11.43 39.39 4.49
CA PRO A 579 12.16 39.71 5.69
C PRO A 579 12.91 38.45 6.17
N GLY A 580 14.23 38.54 6.25
CA GLY A 580 15.08 37.46 6.73
C GLY A 580 16.35 37.24 5.90
N ASN A 581 17.27 36.45 6.46
CA ASN A 581 18.53 36.11 5.80
C ASN A 581 18.38 34.80 5.03
N THR A 582 18.24 34.87 3.70
CA THR A 582 18.27 33.70 2.81
C THR A 582 19.66 33.57 2.19
N ILE A 583 20.28 32.41 2.29
CA ILE A 583 21.61 32.12 1.72
C ILE A 583 21.43 31.57 0.32
N ILE A 584 21.93 32.29 -0.68
CA ILE A 584 21.99 31.82 -2.08
C ILE A 584 23.38 31.23 -2.30
N GLN A 585 23.53 29.91 -2.30
CA GLN A 585 24.82 29.26 -2.56
C GLN A 585 25.22 29.37 -4.03
N ARG A 586 24.27 29.06 -4.92
CA ARG A 586 24.48 29.06 -6.37
C ARG A 586 23.19 29.42 -7.10
N ASN A 587 23.32 30.25 -8.13
CA ASN A 587 22.31 30.41 -9.17
C ASN A 587 22.97 30.72 -10.52
N PRO A 588 23.36 29.69 -11.29
CA PRO A 588 24.11 29.88 -12.53
C PRO A 588 23.25 30.36 -13.72
N ALA A 589 21.91 30.32 -13.62
CA ALA A 589 21.02 30.63 -14.73
C ALA A 589 20.73 32.13 -14.91
N GLY A 590 20.70 32.89 -13.81
CA GLY A 590 20.17 34.25 -13.86
C GLY A 590 20.67 35.17 -12.76
N TYR A 591 19.74 35.90 -12.14
CA TYR A 591 19.99 36.88 -11.10
C TYR A 591 19.79 36.28 -9.71
N ALA A 592 20.53 36.77 -8.72
CA ALA A 592 20.21 36.44 -7.33
C ALA A 592 18.86 37.08 -6.89
N PHE A 593 18.58 38.31 -7.33
CA PHE A 593 17.39 39.06 -6.90
C PHE A 593 16.68 39.75 -8.05
N ARG A 594 15.34 39.70 -8.01
CA ARG A 594 14.45 40.58 -8.78
C ARG A 594 13.64 41.46 -7.82
N HIS A 595 13.61 42.77 -8.10
CA HIS A 595 12.84 43.78 -7.37
C HIS A 595 13.20 43.89 -5.86
N SER A 596 12.43 44.70 -5.12
CA SER A 596 12.73 45.13 -3.76
C SER A 596 12.64 44.00 -2.72
N VAL A 597 13.78 43.67 -2.11
CA VAL A 597 13.88 42.74 -0.98
C VAL A 597 14.39 43.51 0.25
N ARG A 598 13.54 43.87 1.23
CA ARG A 598 14.04 44.31 2.56
C ARG A 598 14.50 43.09 3.39
N GLY A 599 15.38 42.30 2.81
CA GLY A 599 16.03 41.17 3.43
C GLY A 599 17.53 41.34 3.21
N ALA A 600 18.32 41.16 4.27
CA ALA A 600 19.77 41.13 4.15
C ALA A 600 20.16 39.70 3.81
N VAL A 601 20.79 39.45 2.67
CA VAL A 601 21.55 38.20 2.51
C VAL A 601 22.90 38.43 3.18
N SER A 602 23.24 37.61 4.18
CA SER A 602 24.50 37.75 4.93
C SER A 602 25.12 36.44 5.37
N GLY A 603 26.45 36.40 5.40
CA GLY A 603 27.23 35.28 5.93
C GLY A 603 27.35 34.08 4.99
N GLY A 604 27.05 34.24 3.70
CA GLY A 604 27.05 33.17 2.70
C GLY A 604 28.13 33.29 1.62
N LYS A 605 28.29 32.21 0.84
CA LYS A 605 28.98 32.21 -0.45
C LYS A 605 27.95 32.26 -1.56
N ILE A 606 28.01 33.25 -2.45
CA ILE A 606 27.07 33.42 -3.56
C ILE A 606 27.81 33.28 -4.88
N THR A 607 27.36 32.38 -5.76
CA THR A 607 27.85 32.31 -7.14
C THR A 607 26.71 32.52 -8.12
N THR A 608 26.77 33.58 -8.92
CA THR A 608 25.70 33.93 -9.86
C THR A 608 26.22 34.75 -11.05
N PRO A 609 25.60 34.67 -12.24
CA PRO A 609 25.94 35.56 -13.34
C PRO A 609 25.75 37.03 -12.98
N ARG A 610 24.69 37.38 -12.25
CA ARG A 610 24.33 38.77 -11.93
C ARG A 610 23.66 38.82 -10.56
N LEU A 611 23.89 39.86 -9.76
CA LEU A 611 23.24 39.96 -8.45
C LEU A 611 21.83 40.53 -8.54
N PHE A 612 21.68 41.72 -9.10
CA PHE A 612 20.44 42.48 -8.98
C PHE A 612 19.79 42.78 -10.31
N PHE A 613 18.48 42.54 -10.39
CA PHE A 613 17.59 43.11 -11.39
C PHE A 613 16.47 43.90 -10.70
N LEU A 614 16.63 45.22 -10.58
CA LEU A 614 15.67 46.08 -9.91
C LEU A 614 14.89 46.87 -10.95
N SER A 615 13.67 46.44 -11.29
CA SER A 615 12.80 47.14 -12.22
C SER A 615 11.57 47.68 -11.48
N LEU A 616 11.09 48.90 -11.74
CA LEU A 616 9.74 49.36 -11.34
C LEU A 616 9.31 49.04 -9.88
N SER A 617 10.08 49.41 -8.84
CA SER A 617 9.71 49.11 -7.43
C SER A 617 10.14 50.21 -6.43
N ASP A 618 9.45 50.29 -5.28
CA ASP A 618 9.64 51.27 -4.20
C ASP A 618 10.48 50.76 -3.03
N GLY A 619 11.31 49.73 -3.22
CA GLY A 619 12.09 49.17 -2.12
C GLY A 619 13.57 48.94 -2.38
N ILE A 620 14.28 48.68 -1.29
CA ILE A 620 15.73 48.60 -1.25
C ILE A 620 16.13 47.14 -1.12
N ALA A 621 16.97 46.63 -2.01
CA ALA A 621 17.59 45.31 -1.89
C ALA A 621 18.93 45.41 -1.14
N GLN A 622 19.16 44.59 -0.10
CA GLN A 622 20.39 44.64 0.71
C GLN A 622 21.16 43.32 0.71
N ILE A 623 22.46 43.40 0.52
CA ILE A 623 23.40 42.26 0.64
C ILE A 623 24.57 42.71 1.50
N SER A 624 24.88 41.97 2.57
CA SER A 624 26.01 42.31 3.43
C SER A 624 26.83 41.12 3.89
N ASP A 625 28.14 41.29 4.09
CA ASP A 625 28.99 40.28 4.75
C ASP A 625 29.01 38.91 4.02
N ASN A 626 29.04 38.90 2.68
CA ASN A 626 29.13 37.69 1.86
C ASN A 626 30.43 37.58 1.06
N GLU A 627 30.78 36.35 0.67
CA GLU A 627 31.71 36.09 -0.42
C GLU A 627 30.92 35.87 -1.72
N ILE A 628 31.09 36.74 -2.70
CA ILE A 628 30.30 36.77 -3.92
C ILE A 628 31.20 36.53 -5.12
N THR A 629 30.83 35.59 -5.99
CA THR A 629 31.46 35.35 -7.29
C THR A 629 30.47 35.68 -8.39
N ILE A 630 30.83 36.66 -9.22
CA ILE A 630 30.03 37.13 -10.36
C ILE A 630 30.61 36.55 -11.64
N THR A 631 29.82 35.71 -12.31
CA THR A 631 30.24 35.01 -13.52
C THR A 631 29.79 35.67 -14.81
N GLY A 632 28.87 36.63 -14.73
CA GLY A 632 28.32 37.35 -15.89
C GLY A 632 28.96 38.72 -16.09
N ASP A 633 28.31 39.51 -16.94
CA ASP A 633 28.85 40.79 -17.43
C ASP A 633 28.69 41.97 -16.46
N ARG A 634 27.85 41.80 -15.42
CA ARG A 634 27.47 42.88 -14.48
C ARG A 634 27.05 42.43 -13.09
N ILE A 635 27.16 43.33 -12.12
CA ILE A 635 26.65 43.15 -10.75
C ILE A 635 25.15 43.47 -10.70
N ALA A 636 24.75 44.63 -11.20
CA ALA A 636 23.37 45.09 -11.06
C ALA A 636 22.85 45.76 -12.33
N TYR A 637 21.56 45.54 -12.58
CA TYR A 637 20.75 46.30 -13.50
C TYR A 637 19.60 46.94 -12.71
N LEU A 638 19.51 48.28 -12.74
CA LEU A 638 18.51 49.06 -12.04
C LEU A 638 17.73 49.88 -13.07
N ASN A 639 16.44 49.61 -13.23
CA ASN A 639 15.50 50.41 -14.01
C ASN A 639 14.33 50.82 -13.11
N VAL A 640 14.58 51.75 -12.19
CA VAL A 640 13.56 52.24 -11.26
C VAL A 640 12.72 53.26 -12.02
N GLY A 641 11.41 53.04 -12.13
CA GLY A 641 10.53 53.99 -12.83
C GLY A 641 10.58 55.39 -12.20
N ALA A 642 10.35 56.43 -13.01
CA ALA A 642 10.33 57.81 -12.53
C ALA A 642 9.37 57.98 -11.33
N GLY A 643 9.83 58.64 -10.26
CA GLY A 643 9.04 58.93 -9.06
C GLY A 643 9.03 57.83 -7.97
N ARG A 644 9.78 56.75 -8.14
CA ARG A 644 9.89 55.65 -7.15
C ARG A 644 11.15 55.75 -6.30
N THR A 645 11.17 55.12 -5.11
CA THR A 645 12.29 55.23 -4.14
C THR A 645 13.21 54.00 -4.05
N GLY A 646 13.14 53.10 -5.04
CA GLY A 646 13.91 51.86 -5.03
C GLY A 646 15.44 52.07 -5.08
N GLY A 647 16.20 51.14 -4.51
CA GLY A 647 17.67 51.22 -4.46
C GLY A 647 18.34 49.91 -4.08
N LEU A 648 19.67 49.91 -4.02
CA LEU A 648 20.47 48.77 -3.57
C LEU A 648 21.37 49.13 -2.39
N ARG A 649 21.70 48.15 -1.55
CA ARG A 649 22.67 48.27 -0.46
C ARG A 649 23.64 47.12 -0.54
N LEU A 650 24.90 47.38 -0.87
CA LEU A 650 25.97 46.40 -0.80
C LEU A 650 26.91 46.79 0.34
N PHE A 651 27.00 45.98 1.40
CA PHE A 651 27.82 46.28 2.57
C PHE A 651 28.85 45.19 2.89
N ASN A 652 30.11 45.53 3.10
CA ASN A 652 31.12 44.59 3.64
C ASN A 652 31.27 43.26 2.87
N ASN A 653 30.94 43.22 1.58
CA ASN A 653 31.04 42.00 0.80
C ASN A 653 32.44 41.83 0.19
N ARG A 654 32.88 40.59 0.00
CA ARG A 654 34.03 40.23 -0.83
C ARG A 654 33.56 39.76 -2.19
N ILE A 655 33.72 40.58 -3.21
CA ILE A 655 33.17 40.37 -4.55
C ILE A 655 34.30 40.02 -5.53
N THR A 656 34.19 38.88 -6.19
CA THR A 656 35.12 38.41 -7.22
C THR A 656 34.42 38.39 -8.56
N MET A 657 34.93 39.17 -9.52
CA MET A 657 34.43 39.21 -10.90
C MET A 657 35.24 38.24 -11.76
N THR A 658 34.59 37.28 -12.43
CA THR A 658 35.27 36.37 -13.40
C THR A 658 34.99 36.73 -14.85
N ALA A 659 34.04 37.63 -15.09
CA ALA A 659 33.77 38.32 -16.35
C ALA A 659 33.34 39.75 -15.96
N ALA A 660 33.70 40.78 -16.72
CA ALA A 660 33.31 42.15 -16.36
C ALA A 660 33.27 43.07 -17.58
N ALA A 661 32.07 43.52 -17.96
CA ALA A 661 31.91 44.67 -18.86
C ALA A 661 31.54 45.92 -18.04
N THR A 662 30.56 45.81 -17.14
CA THR A 662 30.04 46.93 -16.36
C THR A 662 29.61 46.50 -14.95
N LEU A 663 29.94 47.18 -13.85
CA LEU A 663 29.42 46.75 -12.53
C LEU A 663 27.94 47.11 -12.35
N PHE A 664 27.58 48.38 -12.53
CA PHE A 664 26.22 48.89 -12.27
C PHE A 664 25.64 49.53 -13.54
N GLU A 665 24.56 48.99 -14.08
CA GLU A 665 23.76 49.65 -15.11
C GLU A 665 22.49 50.25 -14.48
N MET A 666 22.29 51.56 -14.65
CA MET A 666 21.23 52.32 -13.98
C MET A 666 20.42 53.16 -14.97
N LEU A 667 19.20 52.74 -15.29
CA LEU A 667 18.25 53.46 -16.12
C LEU A 667 17.18 54.12 -15.25
N ASN A 668 16.88 55.39 -15.51
CA ASN A 668 15.75 56.13 -14.91
C ASN A 668 15.69 56.21 -13.37
N ALA A 669 16.78 55.94 -12.65
CA ALA A 669 16.75 55.82 -11.20
C ALA A 669 16.23 57.10 -10.51
N ALA A 670 15.13 56.97 -9.75
CA ALA A 670 14.57 58.06 -8.96
C ALA A 670 15.04 57.96 -7.50
N THR A 671 15.55 59.08 -6.98
CA THR A 671 15.91 59.39 -5.57
C THR A 671 16.99 58.52 -4.89
N GLY A 672 17.98 59.18 -4.27
CA GLY A 672 19.22 58.56 -3.81
C GLY A 672 19.11 57.68 -2.58
N THR A 673 18.74 56.42 -2.76
CA THR A 673 18.65 55.41 -1.70
C THR A 673 19.72 54.32 -1.81
N SER A 674 20.47 54.27 -2.91
CA SER A 674 21.51 53.25 -3.13
C SER A 674 22.78 53.50 -2.32
N GLU A 675 23.31 52.49 -1.63
CA GLU A 675 24.51 52.57 -0.80
C GLU A 675 25.49 51.43 -1.14
N ILE A 676 26.78 51.74 -1.31
CA ILE A 676 27.86 50.75 -1.55
C ILE A 676 28.98 51.03 -0.54
N VAL A 677 29.10 50.21 0.50
CA VAL A 677 29.95 50.52 1.66
C VAL A 677 30.82 49.34 2.06
N GLY A 678 32.12 49.55 2.28
CA GLY A 678 32.98 48.53 2.89
C GLY A 678 33.26 47.29 2.02
N ASN A 679 32.91 47.28 0.74
CA ASN A 679 33.05 46.09 -0.11
C ASN A 679 34.47 45.95 -0.66
N ARG A 680 34.92 44.72 -0.89
CA ARG A 680 36.20 44.40 -1.52
C ARG A 680 36.00 43.71 -2.86
N PHE A 681 36.25 44.42 -3.95
CA PHE A 681 36.18 43.93 -5.31
C PHE A 681 37.54 43.37 -5.77
N SER A 682 37.52 42.25 -6.48
CA SER A 682 38.70 41.56 -7.02
C SER A 682 38.36 40.80 -8.31
N GLY A 683 39.37 40.28 -9.01
CA GLY A 683 39.19 39.56 -10.28
C GLY A 683 39.33 40.46 -11.50
N ILE A 684 38.52 40.23 -12.54
CA ILE A 684 38.58 41.02 -13.79
C ILE A 684 38.04 42.43 -13.54
N VAL A 685 38.84 43.42 -13.89
CA VAL A 685 38.47 44.85 -13.79
C VAL A 685 37.47 45.19 -14.91
N PRO A 686 36.30 45.77 -14.59
CA PRO A 686 35.29 46.18 -15.57
C PRO A 686 35.77 47.39 -16.39
N ALA A 687 35.24 47.52 -17.61
CA ALA A 687 35.47 48.71 -18.44
C ALA A 687 34.74 49.95 -17.88
N ASP A 688 33.52 49.76 -17.38
CA ASP A 688 32.73 50.82 -16.75
C ASP A 688 32.28 50.39 -15.34
N TYR A 689 32.47 51.24 -14.32
CA TYR A 689 32.02 50.88 -12.96
C TYR A 689 30.52 51.14 -12.83
N ALA A 690 30.04 52.26 -13.36
CA ALA A 690 28.61 52.53 -13.45
C ALA A 690 28.28 53.26 -14.76
N ILE A 691 27.18 52.87 -15.39
CA ILE A 691 26.62 53.54 -16.59
C ILE A 691 25.14 53.83 -16.34
N GLY A 692 24.66 55.02 -16.70
CA GLY A 692 23.23 55.30 -16.51
C GLY A 692 22.76 56.74 -16.59
N GLN A 693 21.45 56.92 -16.43
CA GLN A 693 20.77 58.22 -16.25
C GLN A 693 20.30 58.38 -14.81
N ASN A 694 20.36 59.61 -14.27
CA ASN A 694 19.88 59.97 -12.94
C ASN A 694 20.49 59.15 -11.78
N MET A 695 21.78 58.78 -11.84
CA MET A 695 22.45 57.94 -10.83
C MET A 695 22.43 58.54 -9.41
N PRO A 696 21.65 58.01 -8.45
CA PRO A 696 21.56 58.62 -7.15
C PRO A 696 22.10 57.61 -6.13
N PHE A 697 23.42 57.47 -6.05
CA PHE A 697 24.02 56.84 -4.88
C PHE A 697 23.93 57.82 -3.72
N LYS A 698 23.36 57.35 -2.62
CA LYS A 698 23.31 58.07 -1.34
C LYS A 698 24.67 58.05 -0.66
N ARG A 699 25.37 56.91 -0.74
CA ARG A 699 26.62 56.67 -0.02
C ARG A 699 27.49 55.67 -0.79
N VAL A 700 28.73 56.05 -1.08
CA VAL A 700 29.79 55.15 -1.59
C VAL A 700 31.05 55.43 -0.78
N GLU A 701 31.44 54.51 0.10
CA GLU A 701 32.58 54.73 1.00
C GLU A 701 33.22 53.43 1.52
N GLY A 702 34.52 53.47 1.81
CA GLY A 702 35.24 52.37 2.47
C GLY A 702 35.39 51.09 1.64
N ASN A 703 35.11 51.13 0.34
CA ASN A 703 35.30 50.03 -0.59
C ASN A 703 36.75 49.95 -1.10
N ASP A 704 37.21 48.73 -1.37
CA ASP A 704 38.42 48.38 -2.11
C ASP A 704 38.03 47.95 -3.53
N TRP A 705 38.23 48.83 -4.50
CA TRP A 705 37.93 48.63 -5.91
C TRP A 705 39.14 48.04 -6.63
N PHE A 706 39.27 46.71 -6.64
CA PHE A 706 40.34 45.99 -7.35
C PHE A 706 41.75 46.44 -6.92
N GLY A 707 41.97 46.66 -5.62
CA GLY A 707 43.21 47.14 -5.05
C GLY A 707 43.26 48.66 -4.81
N VAL A 708 42.22 49.40 -5.19
CA VAL A 708 42.13 50.86 -5.03
C VAL A 708 41.05 51.23 -4.01
N SER A 709 41.45 51.76 -2.85
CA SER A 709 40.51 52.14 -1.79
C SER A 709 39.90 53.55 -1.98
N ASP A 710 38.58 53.67 -1.84
CA ASP A 710 37.86 54.96 -1.84
C ASP A 710 37.90 55.65 -0.45
N ARG A 711 39.04 56.27 -0.13
CA ARG A 711 39.25 56.90 1.20
C ARG A 711 38.37 58.13 1.52
N PHE A 712 37.48 58.56 0.62
CA PHE A 712 36.69 59.79 0.79
C PHE A 712 35.22 59.58 0.42
N ALA A 713 34.31 59.92 1.34
CA ALA A 713 32.88 59.97 1.11
C ALA A 713 32.54 61.10 0.12
N SER A 714 32.03 60.80 -1.06
CA SER A 714 31.31 61.81 -1.85
C SER A 714 29.84 61.78 -1.43
N ALA A 715 29.46 62.72 -0.55
CA ALA A 715 28.09 62.79 0.00
C ALA A 715 27.05 63.44 -0.96
N ASN A 716 27.46 63.86 -2.16
CA ASN A 716 26.57 64.58 -3.08
C ASN A 716 26.14 63.69 -4.26
N PRO A 717 24.86 63.29 -4.34
CA PRO A 717 24.33 62.51 -5.47
C PRO A 717 24.38 63.35 -6.76
N HIS A 718 25.00 62.82 -7.82
CA HIS A 718 25.02 63.47 -9.12
C HIS A 718 23.75 63.13 -9.91
N GLN A 719 22.73 63.98 -9.81
CA GLN A 719 21.50 63.85 -10.62
C GLN A 719 21.69 64.52 -11.98
N SER A 720 21.94 63.73 -13.02
CA SER A 720 21.97 64.19 -14.41
C SER A 720 20.98 63.41 -15.26
N ALA A 721 20.12 64.13 -15.99
CA ALA A 721 19.22 63.56 -16.99
C ALA A 721 19.94 62.96 -18.22
N SER A 722 21.25 63.21 -18.37
CA SER A 722 22.11 62.64 -19.40
C SER A 722 22.92 61.43 -18.91
N TRP A 723 23.28 60.53 -19.84
CA TRP A 723 24.13 59.37 -19.57
C TRP A 723 25.45 59.79 -18.92
N THR A 724 25.73 59.24 -17.76
CA THR A 724 26.93 59.51 -16.97
C THR A 724 27.70 58.19 -16.80
N ARG A 725 29.04 58.25 -16.86
CA ARG A 725 29.93 57.11 -16.58
C ARG A 725 30.78 57.39 -15.35
N MET A 726 31.09 56.34 -14.58
CA MET A 726 31.97 56.39 -13.41
C MET A 726 33.24 55.58 -13.66
N PHE A 727 34.40 56.18 -13.37
CA PHE A 727 35.72 55.57 -13.53
C PHE A 727 36.52 55.63 -12.22
N PRO A 728 37.44 54.67 -11.98
CA PRO A 728 38.26 54.66 -10.78
C PRO A 728 39.34 55.75 -10.81
N ARG A 729 39.87 56.06 -9.63
CA ARG A 729 41.01 56.94 -9.41
C ARG A 729 42.23 56.42 -10.18
N GLY A 730 42.67 57.14 -11.22
CA GLY A 730 43.82 56.78 -12.07
C GLY A 730 43.45 56.18 -13.43
N CYS A 731 42.15 55.97 -13.73
CA CYS A 731 41.75 55.72 -15.11
C CYS A 731 41.93 56.98 -15.94
N VAL A 732 42.82 56.89 -16.94
CA VAL A 732 42.87 57.86 -18.03
C VAL A 732 41.61 57.65 -18.85
N VAL A 733 40.60 58.49 -18.63
CA VAL A 733 39.55 58.64 -19.63
C VAL A 733 40.17 59.48 -20.72
N ALA A 734 40.65 58.82 -21.77
CA ALA A 734 41.00 59.51 -22.99
C ALA A 734 39.69 60.14 -23.52
N ASN A 735 39.47 61.41 -23.18
CA ASN A 735 38.94 62.30 -24.18
C ASN A 735 39.93 62.22 -25.34
N GLU A 736 39.49 62.20 -26.60
CA GLU A 736 40.38 62.06 -27.77
C GLU A 736 41.40 63.22 -27.94
N ALA A 737 41.67 64.01 -26.90
CA ALA A 737 42.76 64.97 -26.81
C ALA A 737 43.42 64.96 -25.41
N ALA A 738 44.71 64.62 -25.40
CA ALA A 738 45.71 64.79 -24.34
C ALA A 738 45.91 63.64 -23.31
N ALA A 739 47.18 63.21 -23.20
CA ALA A 739 47.70 62.21 -22.27
C ALA A 739 47.96 62.79 -20.87
N PRO A 740 47.82 62.02 -19.76
CA PRO A 740 48.08 62.54 -18.43
C PRO A 740 49.37 61.99 -17.78
N ALA A 741 49.97 62.83 -16.93
CA ALA A 741 51.03 62.50 -15.98
C ALA A 741 50.46 62.16 -14.59
N GLU A 742 51.24 61.44 -13.79
CA GLU A 742 50.88 60.90 -12.47
C GLU A 742 50.67 61.97 -11.38
N GLY A 743 49.68 61.73 -10.51
CA GLY A 743 49.58 62.39 -9.20
C GLY A 743 48.17 62.85 -8.83
N ALA A 744 47.60 62.20 -7.80
CA ALA A 744 46.35 62.57 -7.11
C ALA A 744 45.06 62.67 -7.96
N ALA A 745 44.44 61.53 -8.28
CA ALA A 745 43.12 61.50 -8.89
C ALA A 745 41.96 61.49 -7.86
N ILE A 746 40.87 62.17 -8.20
CA ILE A 746 39.58 62.20 -7.49
C ILE A 746 38.62 61.26 -8.25
N MET A 747 37.64 60.63 -7.59
CA MET A 747 36.52 60.01 -8.33
C MET A 747 35.78 61.11 -9.09
N GLY A 748 35.96 61.17 -10.40
CA GLY A 748 35.27 62.12 -11.27
C GLY A 748 34.13 61.44 -11.99
N TRP A 749 32.94 62.02 -11.93
CA TRP A 749 31.86 61.66 -12.86
C TRP A 749 32.25 62.16 -14.27
N MET A 750 31.76 61.57 -15.35
CA MET A 750 31.92 62.19 -16.68
C MET A 750 30.57 62.20 -17.40
N LYS A 751 30.15 63.37 -17.86
CA LYS A 751 28.97 63.55 -18.69
C LYS A 751 29.29 63.09 -20.10
N ALA A 752 28.53 62.11 -20.61
CA ALA A 752 28.57 61.77 -22.02
C ALA A 752 27.65 62.75 -22.79
N GLY A 753 28.19 63.89 -23.21
CA GLY A 753 27.48 64.86 -24.05
C GLY A 753 28.23 66.19 -24.20
N THR A 754 28.21 66.77 -25.40
CA THR A 754 28.97 67.95 -25.85
C THR A 754 28.61 69.30 -25.19
N GLY A 755 27.95 69.30 -24.03
CA GLY A 755 27.46 70.52 -23.38
C GLY A 755 27.97 70.65 -21.94
N THR A 756 28.71 71.73 -21.70
CA THR A 756 29.08 72.38 -20.42
C THR A 756 28.88 71.57 -19.13
N THR A 757 30.01 71.27 -18.49
CA THR A 757 30.14 70.84 -17.09
C THR A 757 29.52 71.90 -16.16
N SER A 758 28.79 71.46 -15.13
CA SER A 758 28.19 72.38 -14.16
C SER A 758 29.25 73.00 -13.24
N ALA A 759 28.97 74.12 -12.59
CA ALA A 759 29.90 74.78 -11.67
C ALA A 759 30.18 73.98 -10.37
N ALA A 760 29.49 72.86 -10.13
CA ALA A 760 29.75 71.95 -9.01
C ALA A 760 30.91 70.95 -9.29
N TRP A 761 31.50 71.04 -10.48
CA TRP A 761 32.63 70.24 -10.89
C TRP A 761 33.90 71.06 -10.68
N LEU A 762 34.73 70.64 -9.72
CA LEU A 762 36.09 71.17 -9.67
C LEU A 762 36.80 70.72 -10.94
N ALA A 763 36.93 71.65 -11.91
CA ALA A 763 37.89 71.50 -12.98
C ALA A 763 39.27 71.36 -12.33
N LEU A 764 39.88 70.18 -12.48
CA LEU A 764 41.24 69.93 -12.06
C LEU A 764 42.15 70.93 -12.79
N THR A 765 42.66 71.92 -12.06
CA THR A 765 43.73 72.77 -12.56
C THR A 765 45.00 71.96 -12.40
N VAL A 766 45.56 71.47 -13.50
CA VAL A 766 46.88 70.86 -13.52
C VAL A 766 47.87 72.02 -13.36
N ALA A 767 48.58 72.09 -12.23
CA ALA A 767 49.69 73.02 -12.09
C ALA A 767 50.82 72.58 -13.04
N ALA A 768 51.34 73.54 -13.81
CA ALA A 768 52.35 73.34 -14.85
C ALA A 768 53.66 72.77 -14.30
#